data_AF-A0AA88VYD4-F1
#
_entry.id   AF-A0AA88VYD4-F1
#
_cell.length_a   1.000
_cell.length_b   1.000
_cell.length_c   1.000
_cell.angle_alpha   90.00
_cell.angle_beta   90.00
_cell.angle_gamma   90.00
#
_symmetry.space_group_name_H-M   'P 1'
#
loop_
_entity.id
_entity.type
_entity.pdbx_description
1 polymer ?
#
loop_
_entity_poly.entity_id
_entity_poly.type
_entity_poly.pdbx_seq_one_letter_code
_entity_poly.pdbx_strand_id
1 'polypeptide(L)'
;MDSNTELTEVPQMLPPPPGSFIDREELIQYVGEFGVSQGYIVTIKQSKKDKVVILGCDRGGVYRNRRKSVEESERVRKRKSGSRLTNCPFELLGKREDGLWVLSIKNGSHNHEALTDITQHPSARRFTEKEVLLIKDMTEAGLKPRQILKRLRQSNPELLSTPKHVYNVKAKLRQGNVTVRRFKSLRPQTSGEGNSHSSTTTEPSWRKRYPPRVPNLIGGRFVDSQSSASIDVINPATQQVVCQVPLTTGEEFRAAVFAAKRAFPLWRNTSVTTRQRIMFKLQELIRRDIMFPIAVTCGNTFILKPSEKDPGACMMLAELAVEAGLPNGVLNIVHGTHDIVNAICDDDEIKAISFVGSDTAGTYVHARASANGKRVQSNIGAKNHAIVMPDANMGATLDALVAAGFGAAGQREDKLVESAKALNVNGGTEPDADLGPVISKQADSLDEAISIVNRNKYGNGASIFTTSGAAARKFQNEIDAGQVGINVAVPAPLPFFSFTGSKASFAGDLNFYGRVLRSLSPQIFAVKSSSISTAAEPSYRTRNPSRVPNLVGGNFVDSQSSEFIDVINPATQEVVSQVPLTTNDEFKAAVSAAKQAFLSWRSTPITTRQRVMLKLQELIRRDMDKLAMNITTEQGKTLKDAQGDVFRGLEVVEHACGMASLQMGEYVPNVSTGIDTYSIREPLGVCAGICPFNFPAMIPLWMFPVAVTCGNTFILKPSEKDPGASVILAELAMEAGLPSGVLNIVHGTNDIVNAICDDDDIRAVSFVGSNTAGMHIYARASAKGKRVQSNMGAKNHGVVMPDASMDATLNALVAAGFGAAGQRCMALSTVVFVGASEEWEKKLVERAKALNVNAGTDPQADLGPVISKQAKERICKLIQSGVESGAKLLLDGRNIMVPGYEQGNFIGPTILSGVTADMECYKADSLEEAISILNRNKYFLQHPLSPEKVFFQLSYYLIEATFCCRYGNGAAIFTTSGVAARKFQTEIEAGQVGINVPIPVPLPFFSFTGSKASFAGDLNFYGKAGVNFFTQIKTVTQQWKDSPTGSGVSLAMPTSQKS
;
A
#
# COMPACT_ATOMS: atom_id res chain seq x y z
N MET A 1 -74.45 -66.04 -12.18
CA MET A 1 -74.03 -66.70 -10.93
C MET A 1 -72.52 -66.82 -10.95
N ASP A 2 -71.76 -65.72 -10.89
CA ASP A 2 -71.75 -64.57 -9.94
C ASP A 2 -70.82 -64.89 -8.75
N SER A 3 -69.87 -64.03 -8.35
CA SER A 3 -69.46 -62.73 -8.93
C SER A 3 -68.00 -62.42 -8.56
N ASN A 4 -67.32 -61.60 -9.36
CA ASN A 4 -65.91 -61.26 -9.15
C ASN A 4 -65.66 -60.60 -7.80
N THR A 5 -64.66 -61.10 -7.07
CA THR A 5 -63.92 -60.34 -6.06
C THR A 5 -62.44 -60.55 -6.30
N GLU A 6 -61.85 -59.73 -7.16
CA GLU A 6 -60.40 -59.70 -7.36
C GLU A 6 -59.73 -59.23 -6.06
N LEU A 7 -59.13 -60.17 -5.33
CA LEU A 7 -58.22 -59.87 -4.24
C LEU A 7 -56.97 -59.21 -4.83
N THR A 8 -57.00 -57.89 -4.90
CA THR A 8 -55.85 -57.07 -5.23
C THR A 8 -54.85 -57.13 -4.08
N GLU A 9 -53.95 -58.11 -4.13
CA GLU A 9 -52.79 -58.17 -3.24
C GLU A 9 -51.99 -56.86 -3.37
N VAL A 10 -51.97 -56.08 -2.29
CA VAL A 10 -51.26 -54.80 -2.25
C VAL A 10 -49.76 -55.09 -2.34
N PRO A 11 -49.03 -54.59 -3.35
CA PRO A 11 -47.63 -54.93 -3.55
C PRO A 11 -46.78 -54.47 -2.35
N GLN A 12 -46.27 -55.44 -1.60
CA GLN A 12 -45.51 -55.20 -0.38
C GLN A 12 -44.10 -54.70 -0.72
N MET A 13 -43.78 -53.46 -0.33
CA MET A 13 -42.45 -52.88 -0.57
C MET A 13 -41.35 -53.68 0.11
N LEU A 14 -40.38 -54.16 -0.69
CA LEU A 14 -39.25 -54.93 -0.20
C LEU A 14 -38.00 -54.06 0.03
N PRO A 15 -37.09 -54.48 0.93
CA PRO A 15 -35.71 -53.99 0.94
C PRO A 15 -34.92 -54.52 -0.26
N PRO A 16 -33.89 -53.79 -0.73
CA PRO A 16 -32.92 -54.33 -1.69
C PRO A 16 -32.16 -55.52 -1.08
N PRO A 17 -31.82 -56.54 -1.89
CA PRO A 17 -30.94 -57.62 -1.47
C PRO A 17 -29.60 -57.11 -0.89
N PRO A 18 -29.00 -57.83 0.09
CA PRO A 18 -27.61 -57.63 0.48
C PRO A 18 -26.66 -57.82 -0.70
N GLY A 19 -25.56 -57.08 -0.71
CA GLY A 19 -24.58 -57.11 -1.80
C GLY A 19 -23.29 -56.41 -1.45
N SER A 20 -22.26 -56.59 -2.27
CA SER A 20 -20.93 -56.01 -2.12
C SER A 20 -20.58 -55.19 -3.36
N PHE A 21 -20.08 -53.97 -3.14
CA PHE A 21 -19.87 -52.95 -4.16
C PHE A 21 -18.41 -52.45 -4.11
N ILE A 22 -17.87 -52.03 -5.25
CA ILE A 22 -16.49 -51.58 -5.38
C ILE A 22 -16.30 -50.24 -4.66
N ASP A 23 -17.28 -49.33 -4.79
CA ASP A 23 -17.27 -48.05 -4.10
C ASP A 23 -18.60 -47.70 -3.40
N ARG A 24 -18.58 -46.54 -2.72
CA ARG A 24 -19.68 -46.03 -1.90
C ARG A 24 -20.82 -45.47 -2.74
N GLU A 25 -20.50 -44.90 -3.89
CA GLU A 25 -21.43 -44.23 -4.79
C GLU A 25 -22.24 -45.28 -5.57
N GLU A 26 -21.61 -46.38 -6.00
CA GLU A 26 -22.23 -47.57 -6.59
C GLU A 26 -23.30 -48.18 -5.67
N LEU A 27 -22.96 -48.45 -4.39
CA LEU A 27 -23.90 -48.95 -3.37
C LEU A 27 -25.13 -48.03 -3.23
N ILE A 28 -24.91 -46.71 -3.23
CA ILE A 28 -25.98 -45.72 -3.07
C ILE A 28 -26.86 -45.65 -4.33
N GLN A 29 -26.28 -45.82 -5.52
CA GLN A 29 -27.02 -45.87 -6.77
C GLN A 29 -27.91 -47.12 -6.83
N TYR A 30 -27.36 -48.32 -6.57
CA TYR A 30 -28.09 -49.58 -6.53
C TYR A 30 -29.32 -49.53 -5.61
N VAL A 31 -29.11 -49.07 -4.36
CA VAL A 31 -30.20 -48.92 -3.38
C VAL A 31 -31.22 -47.85 -3.81
N GLY A 32 -30.77 -46.78 -4.47
CA GLY A 32 -31.65 -45.73 -4.98
C GLY A 32 -32.55 -46.20 -6.13
N GLU A 33 -32.00 -46.96 -7.07
CA GLU A 33 -32.71 -47.52 -8.22
C GLU A 33 -33.69 -48.61 -7.80
N PHE A 34 -33.29 -49.49 -6.87
CA PHE A 34 -34.20 -50.48 -6.28
C PHE A 34 -35.35 -49.83 -5.50
N GLY A 35 -35.09 -48.76 -4.74
CA GLY A 35 -36.15 -48.00 -4.08
C GLY A 35 -37.18 -47.46 -5.08
N VAL A 36 -36.73 -46.91 -6.20
CA VAL A 36 -37.60 -46.38 -7.26
C VAL A 36 -38.43 -47.49 -7.92
N SER A 37 -37.86 -48.68 -8.19
CA SER A 37 -38.63 -49.81 -8.74
C SER A 37 -39.64 -50.40 -7.75
N GLN A 38 -39.44 -50.19 -6.45
CA GLN A 38 -40.38 -50.51 -5.37
C GLN A 38 -41.29 -49.33 -4.97
N GLY A 39 -41.29 -48.21 -5.71
CA GLY A 39 -42.18 -47.08 -5.47
C GLY A 39 -41.88 -46.25 -4.21
N TYR A 40 -40.63 -46.19 -3.74
CA TYR A 40 -40.21 -45.33 -2.63
C TYR A 40 -38.88 -44.58 -2.89
N ILE A 41 -38.70 -43.41 -2.27
CA ILE A 41 -37.46 -42.64 -2.41
C ILE A 41 -36.53 -42.88 -1.23
N VAL A 42 -35.30 -43.32 -1.52
CA VAL A 42 -34.25 -43.49 -0.52
C VAL A 42 -33.47 -42.19 -0.32
N THR A 43 -33.11 -41.92 0.94
CA THR A 43 -32.31 -40.77 1.36
C THR A 43 -31.20 -41.20 2.32
N ILE A 44 -30.11 -40.43 2.36
CA ILE A 44 -28.99 -40.67 3.27
C ILE A 44 -29.36 -40.12 4.66
N LYS A 45 -29.68 -41.00 5.61
CA LYS A 45 -29.95 -40.66 7.01
C LYS A 45 -28.68 -40.19 7.74
N GLN A 46 -27.56 -40.88 7.52
CA GLN A 46 -26.26 -40.56 8.12
C GLN A 46 -25.11 -41.08 7.24
N SER A 47 -23.94 -40.42 7.25
CA SER A 47 -22.75 -41.00 6.60
C SER A 47 -21.45 -40.43 7.16
N LYS A 48 -20.43 -41.30 7.27
CA LYS A 48 -19.01 -40.97 7.41
C LYS A 48 -18.31 -41.54 6.18
N LYS A 49 -17.85 -40.65 5.28
CA LYS A 49 -17.40 -40.96 3.91
C LYS A 49 -16.70 -42.32 3.77
N ASP A 50 -15.67 -42.55 4.58
CA ASP A 50 -14.67 -43.58 4.31
C ASP A 50 -14.92 -44.88 5.10
N LYS A 51 -16.04 -44.97 5.85
CA LYS A 51 -16.35 -46.12 6.74
C LYS A 51 -17.80 -46.60 6.73
N VAL A 52 -18.79 -45.70 6.75
CA VAL A 52 -20.22 -46.07 6.95
C VAL A 52 -21.19 -45.12 6.23
N VAL A 53 -22.25 -45.67 5.63
CA VAL A 53 -23.45 -44.94 5.17
C VAL A 53 -24.72 -45.62 5.70
N ILE A 54 -25.69 -44.81 6.15
CA ILE A 54 -27.02 -45.27 6.57
C ILE A 54 -28.05 -44.65 5.65
N LEU A 55 -28.87 -45.49 5.03
CA LEU A 55 -29.88 -45.13 4.04
C LEU A 55 -31.29 -45.42 4.60
N GLY A 56 -32.30 -44.68 4.17
CA GLY A 56 -33.69 -44.89 4.61
C GLY A 56 -34.73 -44.16 3.77
N CYS A 57 -36.00 -44.57 3.90
CA CYS A 57 -37.11 -44.12 3.06
C CYS A 57 -37.66 -42.73 3.48
N ASP A 58 -37.83 -41.83 2.51
CA ASP A 58 -38.51 -40.53 2.64
C ASP A 58 -39.94 -40.55 2.06
N ARG A 59 -40.84 -39.74 2.64
CA ARG A 59 -42.23 -39.54 2.19
C ARG A 59 -42.61 -38.06 1.98
N GLY A 60 -41.67 -37.11 2.10
CA GLY A 60 -41.88 -35.73 1.69
C GLY A 60 -42.87 -34.91 2.54
N GLY A 61 -43.08 -35.28 3.82
CA GLY A 61 -44.06 -34.66 4.70
C GLY A 61 -43.93 -33.13 4.84
N VAL A 62 -45.07 -32.41 4.83
CA VAL A 62 -45.13 -30.94 4.83
C VAL A 62 -45.45 -30.38 6.21
N TYR A 63 -44.55 -29.56 6.76
CA TYR A 63 -44.76 -28.84 8.02
C TYR A 63 -45.71 -27.64 7.83
N ARG A 64 -46.78 -27.53 8.63
CA ARG A 64 -47.68 -26.35 8.65
C ARG A 64 -47.18 -25.28 9.65
N ASN A 65 -47.39 -24.01 9.30
CA ASN A 65 -46.92 -22.86 10.09
C ASN A 65 -47.50 -22.82 11.51
N ARG A 66 -46.69 -22.41 12.49
CA ARG A 66 -47.15 -21.93 13.81
C ARG A 66 -47.07 -20.40 13.84
N ARG A 67 -48.22 -19.70 13.81
CA ARG A 67 -48.32 -18.35 14.37
C ARG A 67 -48.29 -18.47 15.90
N LYS A 68 -47.72 -17.49 16.61
CA LYS A 68 -47.93 -17.33 18.05
C LYS A 68 -49.27 -16.62 18.29
N SER A 69 -50.03 -17.10 19.26
CA SER A 69 -50.81 -16.26 20.18
C SER A 69 -50.12 -16.31 21.56
N VAL A 70 -50.67 -15.61 22.55
CA VAL A 70 -49.99 -15.26 23.81
C VAL A 70 -50.58 -16.05 25.00
N GLU A 71 -49.78 -16.17 26.06
CA GLU A 71 -50.13 -16.51 27.45
C GLU A 71 -50.55 -17.93 27.88
N GLU A 72 -50.57 -18.04 29.22
CA GLU A 72 -51.00 -19.12 30.13
C GLU A 72 -50.18 -20.43 30.28
N SER A 73 -49.45 -20.46 31.41
CA SER A 73 -49.71 -21.29 32.59
C SER A 73 -49.57 -22.83 32.58
N GLU A 74 -49.03 -23.30 33.71
CA GLU A 74 -48.83 -24.66 34.24
C GLU A 74 -49.71 -25.84 33.74
N ARG A 75 -49.09 -27.02 33.55
CA ARG A 75 -49.17 -28.17 34.51
C ARG A 75 -48.39 -29.41 34.01
N VAL A 76 -48.21 -30.40 34.90
CA VAL A 76 -47.28 -31.54 34.73
C VAL A 76 -47.99 -32.88 34.46
N ARG A 77 -47.48 -33.65 33.49
CA ARG A 77 -47.72 -35.10 33.21
C ARG A 77 -49.16 -35.58 32.94
N LYS A 78 -49.41 -36.03 31.70
CA LYS A 78 -49.48 -37.49 31.35
C LYS A 78 -49.48 -37.71 29.82
N ARG A 79 -49.14 -38.93 29.37
CA ARG A 79 -49.14 -39.35 27.95
C ARG A 79 -50.51 -39.93 27.56
N LYS A 80 -51.00 -39.59 26.36
CA LYS A 80 -51.52 -40.57 25.38
C LYS A 80 -51.31 -40.06 23.94
N SER A 81 -51.56 -40.91 22.96
CA SER A 81 -51.05 -40.82 21.59
C SER A 81 -51.92 -40.01 20.62
N GLY A 82 -51.29 -39.20 19.76
CA GLY A 82 -51.94 -38.51 18.64
C GLY A 82 -50.94 -37.73 17.78
N SER A 83 -50.73 -38.18 16.53
CA SER A 83 -50.01 -37.52 15.42
C SER A 83 -48.77 -36.65 15.77
N ARG A 84 -47.57 -37.23 15.63
CA ARG A 84 -46.31 -36.48 15.42
C ARG A 84 -45.52 -37.15 14.30
N LEU A 85 -45.30 -36.40 13.21
CA LEU A 85 -44.31 -36.58 12.13
C LEU A 85 -43.78 -38.02 11.91
N THR A 86 -44.32 -38.69 10.89
CA THR A 86 -44.04 -40.08 10.53
C THR A 86 -42.69 -40.29 9.84
N ASN A 87 -41.68 -40.73 10.58
CA ASN A 87 -40.48 -41.35 10.01
C ASN A 87 -40.80 -42.79 9.55
N CYS A 88 -40.31 -43.18 8.36
CA CYS A 88 -40.32 -44.59 7.94
C CYS A 88 -39.25 -45.37 8.74
N PRO A 89 -39.57 -46.54 9.32
CA PRO A 89 -38.60 -47.32 10.12
C PRO A 89 -37.54 -48.02 9.25
N PHE A 90 -37.77 -48.13 7.93
CA PHE A 90 -36.84 -48.68 6.94
C PHE A 90 -35.43 -48.09 7.05
N GLU A 91 -34.43 -48.97 7.18
CA GLU A 91 -33.03 -48.58 7.34
C GLU A 91 -32.07 -49.64 6.80
N LEU A 92 -31.09 -49.19 6.00
CA LEU A 92 -30.03 -50.00 5.44
C LEU A 92 -28.67 -49.45 5.86
N LEU A 93 -27.69 -50.34 6.03
CA LEU A 93 -26.35 -50.03 6.48
C LEU A 93 -25.33 -50.49 5.44
N GLY A 94 -24.70 -49.54 4.75
CA GLY A 94 -23.49 -49.77 3.96
C GLY A 94 -22.26 -49.57 4.84
N LYS A 95 -21.40 -50.58 4.97
CA LYS A 95 -20.16 -50.53 5.75
C LYS A 95 -18.99 -50.95 4.85
N ARG A 96 -17.82 -50.32 5.02
CA ARG A 96 -16.61 -50.72 4.31
C ARG A 96 -15.91 -51.87 5.04
N GLU A 97 -15.71 -52.99 4.36
CA GLU A 97 -15.09 -54.23 4.87
C GLU A 97 -14.19 -54.81 3.77
N ASP A 98 -12.97 -55.19 4.13
CA ASP A 98 -11.93 -55.77 3.25
C ASP A 98 -11.77 -55.08 1.87
N GLY A 99 -11.84 -53.74 1.91
CA GLY A 99 -11.68 -52.86 0.75
C GLY A 99 -13.00 -52.45 0.09
N LEU A 100 -13.96 -53.37 0.03
CA LEU A 100 -15.29 -53.23 -0.61
C LEU A 100 -16.33 -52.58 0.33
N TRP A 101 -17.48 -52.22 -0.22
CA TRP A 101 -18.65 -51.74 0.52
C TRP A 101 -19.75 -52.81 0.59
N VAL A 102 -20.04 -53.30 1.78
CA VAL A 102 -21.06 -54.34 2.03
C VAL A 102 -22.36 -53.68 2.49
N LEU A 103 -23.46 -54.02 1.82
CA LEU A 103 -24.82 -53.60 2.14
C LEU A 103 -25.52 -54.63 3.04
N SER A 104 -26.03 -54.17 4.17
CA SER A 104 -26.80 -54.97 5.14
C SER A 104 -28.15 -54.32 5.45
N ILE A 105 -29.19 -55.15 5.59
CA ILE A 105 -30.54 -54.70 5.95
C ILE A 105 -30.59 -54.57 7.48
N LYS A 106 -30.77 -53.35 7.99
CA LYS A 106 -30.87 -53.07 9.43
C LYS A 106 -32.32 -53.05 9.92
N ASN A 107 -33.23 -52.62 9.06
CA ASN A 107 -34.67 -52.81 9.20
C ASN A 107 -35.34 -52.73 7.82
N GLY A 108 -35.92 -53.84 7.35
CA GLY A 108 -36.61 -53.91 6.05
C GLY A 108 -38.07 -53.43 6.08
N SER A 109 -38.63 -53.11 7.25
CA SER A 109 -40.07 -52.80 7.37
C SER A 109 -40.44 -51.40 6.90
N HIS A 110 -41.56 -51.29 6.19
CA HIS A 110 -42.22 -50.06 5.80
C HIS A 110 -43.56 -49.92 6.53
N ASN A 111 -43.93 -48.71 6.96
CA ASN A 111 -45.28 -48.39 7.48
C ASN A 111 -46.02 -47.41 6.54
N HIS A 112 -46.14 -47.80 5.27
CA HIS A 112 -46.95 -47.21 4.19
C HIS A 112 -47.10 -48.20 3.04
N GLU A 113 -47.96 -47.87 2.07
CA GLU A 113 -47.98 -48.44 0.71
C GLU A 113 -46.97 -47.75 -0.22
N ALA A 114 -46.70 -48.39 -1.38
CA ALA A 114 -45.85 -47.85 -2.45
C ALA A 114 -46.49 -46.63 -3.14
N LEU A 115 -45.66 -45.76 -3.72
CA LEU A 115 -46.13 -44.68 -4.60
C LEU A 115 -46.47 -45.27 -5.98
N THR A 116 -47.73 -45.16 -6.39
CA THR A 116 -48.20 -45.56 -7.72
C THR A 116 -47.59 -44.73 -8.86
N ASP A 117 -47.11 -43.52 -8.56
CA ASP A 117 -46.38 -42.65 -9.48
C ASP A 117 -45.31 -41.86 -8.70
N ILE A 118 -44.05 -42.15 -8.98
CA ILE A 118 -42.88 -41.55 -8.30
C ILE A 118 -42.80 -40.03 -8.51
N THR A 119 -43.42 -39.48 -9.58
CA THR A 119 -43.40 -38.05 -9.91
C THR A 119 -44.30 -37.20 -9.01
N GLN A 120 -45.18 -37.84 -8.22
CA GLN A 120 -46.05 -37.19 -7.24
C GLN A 120 -45.33 -36.90 -5.91
N HIS A 121 -44.16 -37.49 -5.68
CA HIS A 121 -43.40 -37.24 -4.45
C HIS A 121 -42.96 -35.77 -4.35
N PRO A 122 -43.10 -35.10 -3.19
CA PRO A 122 -42.74 -33.67 -3.04
C PRO A 122 -41.28 -33.30 -3.29
N SER A 123 -40.37 -34.27 -3.44
CA SER A 123 -38.97 -34.08 -3.84
C SER A 123 -38.68 -34.44 -5.31
N ALA A 124 -39.65 -34.97 -6.07
CA ALA A 124 -39.51 -35.20 -7.50
C ALA A 124 -39.31 -33.87 -8.26
N ARG A 125 -38.32 -33.83 -9.15
CA ARG A 125 -37.79 -32.58 -9.77
C ARG A 125 -38.85 -31.86 -10.62
N ARG A 126 -39.33 -30.69 -10.14
CA ARG A 126 -40.14 -29.71 -10.90
C ARG A 126 -39.46 -28.35 -11.16
N PHE A 127 -38.15 -28.29 -10.96
CA PHE A 127 -37.25 -27.21 -11.36
C PHE A 127 -35.86 -27.81 -11.64
N THR A 128 -35.13 -27.25 -12.62
CA THR A 128 -33.73 -27.58 -12.91
C THR A 128 -32.76 -26.90 -11.93
N GLU A 129 -31.51 -27.36 -11.89
CA GLU A 129 -30.46 -26.81 -11.03
C GLU A 129 -30.20 -25.31 -11.31
N LYS A 130 -30.24 -24.91 -12.59
CA LYS A 130 -30.14 -23.50 -13.03
C LYS A 130 -31.34 -22.66 -12.56
N GLU A 131 -32.56 -23.20 -12.64
CA GLU A 131 -33.77 -22.50 -12.15
C GLU A 131 -33.77 -22.38 -10.62
N VAL A 132 -33.25 -23.36 -9.88
CA VAL A 132 -33.13 -23.29 -8.41
C VAL A 132 -32.09 -22.24 -7.97
N LEU A 133 -30.98 -22.11 -8.69
CA LEU A 133 -30.03 -21.00 -8.53
C LEU A 133 -30.71 -19.65 -8.78
N LEU A 134 -31.39 -19.49 -9.92
CA LEU A 134 -32.13 -18.26 -10.25
C LEU A 134 -33.23 -17.94 -9.21
N ILE A 135 -33.90 -18.95 -8.63
CA ILE A 135 -34.84 -18.78 -7.51
C ILE A 135 -34.12 -18.27 -6.27
N LYS A 136 -32.91 -18.75 -5.95
CA LYS A 136 -32.10 -18.26 -4.81
C LYS A 136 -31.71 -16.80 -5.00
N ASP A 137 -31.14 -16.45 -6.16
CA ASP A 137 -30.58 -15.11 -6.37
C ASP A 137 -31.70 -14.05 -6.45
N MET A 138 -32.80 -14.35 -7.13
CA MET A 138 -34.01 -13.52 -7.08
C MET A 138 -34.69 -13.49 -5.70
N THR A 139 -34.36 -14.42 -4.80
CA THR A 139 -34.86 -14.42 -3.42
C THR A 139 -34.05 -13.55 -2.50
N GLU A 140 -32.73 -13.52 -2.67
CA GLU A 140 -31.82 -12.62 -1.96
C GLU A 140 -32.03 -11.18 -2.44
N ALA A 141 -32.35 -10.97 -3.73
CA ALA A 141 -32.88 -9.72 -4.27
C ALA A 141 -34.35 -9.39 -3.88
N GLY A 142 -34.97 -10.17 -2.99
CA GLY A 142 -36.26 -9.84 -2.36
C GLY A 142 -37.55 -10.13 -3.14
N LEU A 143 -37.51 -10.72 -4.35
CA LEU A 143 -38.72 -10.89 -5.17
C LEU A 143 -39.75 -11.87 -4.57
N LYS A 144 -41.05 -11.57 -4.75
CA LYS A 144 -42.17 -12.40 -4.29
C LYS A 144 -42.33 -13.64 -5.20
N PRO A 145 -42.78 -14.81 -4.70
CA PRO A 145 -42.83 -16.06 -5.47
C PRO A 145 -43.56 -16.00 -6.81
N ARG A 146 -44.63 -15.20 -6.93
CA ARG A 146 -45.35 -14.97 -8.20
C ARG A 146 -44.49 -14.23 -9.25
N GLN A 147 -43.66 -13.28 -8.84
CA GLN A 147 -42.76 -12.53 -9.73
C GLN A 147 -41.61 -13.42 -10.23
N ILE A 148 -41.04 -14.22 -9.32
CA ILE A 148 -39.99 -15.20 -9.64
C ILE A 148 -40.53 -16.21 -10.68
N LEU A 149 -41.70 -16.81 -10.43
CA LEU A 149 -42.30 -17.75 -11.39
C LEU A 149 -42.61 -17.10 -12.75
N LYS A 150 -43.07 -15.84 -12.79
CA LYS A 150 -43.29 -15.12 -14.06
C LYS A 150 -41.99 -14.99 -14.85
N ARG A 151 -40.86 -14.67 -14.21
CA ARG A 151 -39.54 -14.59 -14.87
C ARG A 151 -39.02 -15.95 -15.33
N LEU A 152 -39.17 -17.00 -14.52
CA LEU A 152 -38.79 -18.36 -14.94
C LEU A 152 -39.60 -18.80 -16.18
N ARG A 153 -40.90 -18.48 -16.25
CA ARG A 153 -41.72 -18.75 -17.44
C ARG A 153 -41.37 -17.93 -18.68
N GLN A 154 -40.62 -16.84 -18.55
CA GLN A 154 -40.07 -16.11 -19.71
C GLN A 154 -38.80 -16.79 -20.28
N SER A 155 -38.12 -17.62 -19.48
CA SER A 155 -36.97 -18.43 -19.92
C SER A 155 -37.31 -19.90 -20.20
N ASN A 156 -38.46 -20.37 -19.70
CA ASN A 156 -38.97 -21.72 -19.86
C ASN A 156 -40.51 -21.70 -19.90
N PRO A 157 -41.15 -21.49 -21.08
CA PRO A 157 -42.60 -21.32 -21.20
C PRO A 157 -43.40 -22.52 -20.69
N GLU A 158 -42.89 -23.74 -20.85
CA GLU A 158 -43.54 -25.00 -20.46
C GLU A 158 -43.48 -25.30 -18.94
N LEU A 159 -42.96 -24.36 -18.13
CA LEU A 159 -42.76 -24.58 -16.70
C LEU A 159 -44.09 -24.70 -15.91
N LEU A 160 -44.61 -25.93 -15.82
CA LEU A 160 -45.79 -26.39 -15.08
C LEU A 160 -45.72 -26.22 -13.54
N SER A 161 -44.75 -25.46 -13.03
CA SER A 161 -44.60 -25.18 -11.60
C SER A 161 -45.51 -24.03 -11.13
N THR A 162 -45.87 -24.04 -9.84
CA THR A 162 -46.77 -23.06 -9.21
C THR A 162 -46.03 -22.15 -8.21
N PRO A 163 -46.61 -21.00 -7.78
CA PRO A 163 -45.99 -20.14 -6.78
C PRO A 163 -45.77 -20.84 -5.43
N LYS A 164 -46.55 -21.90 -5.14
CA LYS A 164 -46.39 -22.76 -3.95
C LYS A 164 -45.10 -23.59 -4.02
N HIS A 165 -44.69 -24.03 -5.21
CA HIS A 165 -43.44 -24.77 -5.40
C HIS A 165 -42.23 -23.84 -5.16
N VAL A 166 -42.27 -22.62 -5.73
CA VAL A 166 -41.25 -21.59 -5.49
C VAL A 166 -41.18 -21.22 -4.00
N TYR A 167 -42.33 -21.14 -3.30
CA TYR A 167 -42.35 -20.91 -1.85
C TYR A 167 -41.64 -22.01 -1.06
N ASN A 168 -41.87 -23.29 -1.40
CA ASN A 168 -41.21 -24.44 -0.76
C ASN A 168 -39.67 -24.42 -0.96
N VAL A 169 -39.20 -24.08 -2.17
CA VAL A 169 -37.76 -23.88 -2.45
C VAL A 169 -37.20 -22.73 -1.60
N LYS A 170 -37.89 -21.57 -1.56
CA LYS A 170 -37.53 -20.42 -0.71
C LYS A 170 -37.59 -20.68 0.80
N ALA A 171 -38.28 -21.74 1.24
CA ALA A 171 -38.29 -22.19 2.63
C ALA A 171 -37.07 -23.08 2.93
N LYS A 172 -36.81 -24.11 2.10
CA LYS A 172 -35.64 -25.01 2.27
C LYS A 172 -34.31 -24.25 2.16
N LEU A 173 -34.18 -23.29 1.23
CA LEU A 173 -32.98 -22.44 1.09
C LEU A 173 -32.70 -21.61 2.36
N ARG A 174 -33.74 -21.05 2.99
CA ARG A 174 -33.60 -20.24 4.23
C ARG A 174 -33.28 -21.05 5.48
N GLN A 175 -33.36 -22.38 5.42
CA GLN A 175 -33.02 -23.29 6.52
C GLN A 175 -31.58 -23.82 6.44
N GLY A 176 -30.76 -23.37 5.48
CA GLY A 176 -29.35 -23.76 5.34
C GLY A 176 -29.09 -25.20 4.88
N ASN A 177 -30.08 -26.09 4.96
CA ASN A 177 -29.95 -27.53 4.75
C ASN A 177 -29.69 -27.99 3.30
N VAL A 178 -29.54 -27.09 2.33
CA VAL A 178 -29.40 -27.43 0.90
C VAL A 178 -28.29 -26.61 0.23
N THR A 179 -27.16 -27.27 -0.05
CA THR A 179 -26.20 -26.83 -1.08
C THR A 179 -26.59 -27.40 -2.44
N VAL A 180 -26.47 -26.60 -3.50
CA VAL A 180 -26.99 -26.90 -4.84
C VAL A 180 -26.50 -28.26 -5.39
N ARG A 181 -25.24 -28.64 -5.09
CA ARG A 181 -24.62 -29.93 -5.45
C ARG A 181 -25.44 -31.18 -5.06
N ARG A 182 -26.38 -31.09 -4.10
CA ARG A 182 -27.22 -32.23 -3.64
C ARG A 182 -28.42 -32.56 -4.55
N PHE A 183 -28.63 -31.87 -5.67
CA PHE A 183 -29.81 -32.08 -6.53
C PHE A 183 -29.68 -33.19 -7.60
N LYS A 184 -28.56 -33.93 -7.69
CA LYS A 184 -28.29 -34.95 -8.72
C LYS A 184 -28.90 -36.34 -8.40
N SER A 185 -30.10 -36.60 -8.92
CA SER A 185 -30.69 -37.92 -9.26
C SER A 185 -32.19 -37.73 -9.59
N LEU A 186 -32.94 -38.65 -10.22
CA LEU A 186 -32.63 -39.59 -11.32
C LEU A 186 -33.51 -39.23 -12.54
N ARG A 187 -33.21 -39.79 -13.71
CA ARG A 187 -34.20 -40.09 -14.78
C ARG A 187 -33.69 -41.34 -15.52
N PRO A 188 -34.53 -42.34 -15.85
CA PRO A 188 -34.11 -43.40 -16.77
C PRO A 188 -33.76 -42.80 -18.14
N GLN A 189 -32.79 -43.40 -18.84
CA GLN A 189 -32.62 -43.17 -20.27
C GLN A 189 -33.57 -44.08 -21.03
N THR A 190 -34.60 -43.51 -21.65
CA THR A 190 -35.34 -44.17 -22.73
C THR A 190 -34.61 -43.92 -24.05
N SER A 191 -34.31 -44.99 -24.78
CA SER A 191 -33.58 -44.96 -26.04
C SER A 191 -34.29 -44.14 -27.12
N GLY A 192 -33.54 -43.22 -27.73
CA GLY A 192 -33.89 -42.50 -28.96
C GLY A 192 -32.58 -42.04 -29.61
N GLU A 193 -32.34 -42.45 -30.84
CA GLU A 193 -31.05 -42.25 -31.51
C GLU A 193 -30.88 -40.81 -32.02
N GLY A 194 -29.63 -40.43 -32.35
CA GLY A 194 -29.39 -39.25 -33.21
C GLY A 194 -29.05 -37.92 -32.53
N ASN A 195 -28.08 -37.91 -31.60
CA ASN A 195 -26.82 -37.16 -31.80
C ASN A 195 -25.88 -37.18 -30.59
N SER A 196 -24.58 -37.40 -30.84
CA SER A 196 -23.53 -37.39 -29.83
C SER A 196 -23.02 -35.97 -29.54
N HIS A 197 -23.39 -35.41 -28.38
CA HIS A 197 -22.70 -34.26 -27.80
C HIS A 197 -22.21 -34.60 -26.39
N SER A 198 -20.92 -34.92 -26.29
CA SER A 198 -20.22 -35.10 -25.02
C SER A 198 -20.18 -33.77 -24.24
N SER A 199 -20.30 -33.85 -22.93
CA SER A 199 -20.31 -32.67 -22.06
C SER A 199 -18.89 -32.10 -21.90
N THR A 200 -18.45 -31.30 -22.87
CA THR A 200 -17.20 -30.54 -22.76
C THR A 200 -17.36 -29.38 -21.77
N THR A 201 -16.53 -29.36 -20.73
CA THR A 201 -16.09 -28.09 -20.14
C THR A 201 -15.36 -27.34 -21.24
N THR A 202 -15.99 -26.33 -21.81
CA THR A 202 -15.43 -25.58 -22.93
C THR A 202 -14.17 -24.86 -22.49
N GLU A 203 -13.01 -25.32 -22.96
CA GLU A 203 -11.77 -24.57 -22.81
C GLU A 203 -11.91 -23.16 -23.43
N PRO A 204 -11.18 -22.16 -22.88
CA PRO A 204 -11.05 -20.84 -23.45
C PRO A 204 -10.68 -20.90 -24.94
N SER A 205 -11.32 -20.06 -25.76
CA SER A 205 -11.13 -20.06 -27.23
C SER A 205 -9.68 -19.87 -27.66
N TRP A 206 -8.87 -19.18 -26.87
CA TRP A 206 -7.47 -18.92 -27.16
C TRP A 206 -6.59 -20.17 -27.08
N ARG A 207 -6.92 -21.13 -26.19
CA ARG A 207 -6.21 -22.42 -26.04
C ARG A 207 -6.47 -23.40 -27.18
N LYS A 208 -7.53 -23.18 -27.98
CA LYS A 208 -7.96 -24.04 -29.10
C LYS A 208 -7.25 -23.78 -30.43
N ARG A 209 -6.32 -22.81 -30.46
CA ARG A 209 -5.41 -22.58 -31.58
C ARG A 209 -4.09 -23.30 -31.32
N TYR A 210 -3.42 -23.78 -32.35
CA TYR A 210 -2.10 -24.41 -32.23
C TYR A 210 -1.10 -23.76 -33.20
N PRO A 211 0.01 -23.18 -32.70
CA PRO A 211 0.27 -22.85 -31.29
C PRO A 211 -0.80 -21.89 -30.71
N PRO A 212 -1.13 -21.98 -29.41
CA PRO A 212 -2.06 -21.04 -28.78
C PRO A 212 -1.56 -19.60 -28.87
N ARG A 213 -2.33 -18.67 -29.47
CA ARG A 213 -2.06 -17.23 -29.36
C ARG A 213 -2.65 -16.69 -28.05
N VAL A 214 -1.80 -16.17 -27.19
CA VAL A 214 -2.13 -15.65 -25.85
C VAL A 214 -2.84 -14.29 -25.97
N PRO A 215 -4.03 -14.11 -25.35
CA PRO A 215 -4.73 -12.82 -25.39
C PRO A 215 -4.24 -11.87 -24.29
N ASN A 216 -4.53 -10.58 -24.46
CA ASN A 216 -4.51 -9.60 -23.37
C ASN A 216 -5.72 -9.82 -22.43
N LEU A 217 -5.64 -9.35 -21.18
CA LEU A 217 -6.82 -9.17 -20.31
C LEU A 217 -7.10 -7.67 -20.19
N ILE A 218 -8.21 -7.20 -20.75
CA ILE A 218 -8.60 -5.78 -20.73
C ILE A 218 -10.02 -5.66 -20.20
N GLY A 219 -10.23 -4.90 -19.12
CA GLY A 219 -11.57 -4.66 -18.58
C GLY A 219 -12.31 -5.92 -18.13
N GLY A 220 -11.59 -6.95 -17.67
CA GLY A 220 -12.15 -8.24 -17.29
C GLY A 220 -12.58 -9.13 -18.47
N ARG A 221 -12.09 -8.87 -19.69
CA ARG A 221 -12.30 -9.70 -20.88
C ARG A 221 -10.96 -10.10 -21.49
N PHE A 222 -10.90 -11.31 -22.03
CA PHE A 222 -9.79 -11.72 -22.89
C PHE A 222 -9.97 -11.07 -24.27
N VAL A 223 -8.91 -10.44 -24.76
CA VAL A 223 -8.87 -9.68 -26.02
C VAL A 223 -7.67 -10.16 -26.82
N ASP A 224 -7.92 -10.76 -27.98
CA ASP A 224 -6.86 -11.03 -28.96
C ASP A 224 -6.29 -9.68 -29.44
N SER A 225 -4.96 -9.54 -29.43
CA SER A 225 -4.31 -8.35 -29.97
C SER A 225 -4.45 -8.29 -31.49
N GLN A 226 -4.60 -7.08 -32.03
CA GLN A 226 -4.62 -6.84 -33.48
C GLN A 226 -3.21 -6.82 -34.09
N SER A 227 -2.16 -6.93 -33.27
CA SER A 227 -0.77 -6.92 -33.74
C SER A 227 -0.42 -8.16 -34.58
N SER A 228 0.21 -7.90 -35.72
CA SER A 228 0.84 -8.91 -36.57
C SER A 228 2.14 -9.46 -35.95
N ALA A 229 2.78 -8.71 -35.05
CA ALA A 229 3.99 -9.14 -34.36
C ALA A 229 3.66 -10.00 -33.13
N SER A 230 4.30 -11.16 -33.01
CA SER A 230 4.24 -12.04 -31.84
C SER A 230 5.58 -12.71 -31.54
N ILE A 231 5.83 -13.03 -30.28
CA ILE A 231 6.98 -13.78 -29.78
C ILE A 231 6.58 -15.24 -29.56
N ASP A 232 7.37 -16.18 -30.06
CA ASP A 232 7.19 -17.60 -29.79
C ASP A 232 7.78 -17.99 -28.43
N VAL A 233 6.97 -18.63 -27.58
CA VAL A 233 7.37 -19.08 -26.24
C VAL A 233 7.88 -20.51 -26.35
N ILE A 234 9.20 -20.67 -26.28
CA ILE A 234 9.89 -21.95 -26.47
C ILE A 234 10.04 -22.69 -25.12
N ASN A 235 9.64 -23.96 -25.07
CA ASN A 235 9.96 -24.84 -23.95
C ASN A 235 11.47 -25.13 -23.96
N PRO A 236 12.26 -24.75 -22.93
CA PRO A 236 13.72 -24.91 -22.96
C PRO A 236 14.16 -26.38 -22.97
N ALA A 237 13.34 -27.32 -22.50
CA ALA A 237 13.66 -28.74 -22.47
C ALA A 237 13.35 -29.48 -23.78
N THR A 238 12.31 -29.07 -24.52
CA THR A 238 11.91 -29.72 -25.79
C THR A 238 12.20 -28.90 -27.05
N GLN A 239 12.59 -27.63 -26.89
CA GLN A 239 12.78 -26.63 -27.97
C GLN A 239 11.53 -26.39 -28.85
N GLN A 240 10.35 -26.81 -28.39
CA GLN A 240 9.08 -26.62 -29.09
C GLN A 240 8.38 -25.31 -28.66
N VAL A 241 7.67 -24.68 -29.60
CA VAL A 241 6.81 -23.52 -29.32
C VAL A 241 5.55 -23.96 -28.57
N VAL A 242 5.40 -23.50 -27.32
CA VAL A 242 4.29 -23.81 -26.42
C VAL A 242 3.08 -22.92 -26.68
N CYS A 243 3.33 -21.64 -26.97
CA CYS A 243 2.33 -20.64 -27.32
C CYS A 243 3.01 -19.44 -28.02
N GLN A 244 2.21 -18.55 -28.62
CA GLN A 244 2.69 -17.28 -29.15
C GLN A 244 2.11 -16.11 -28.34
N VAL A 245 2.90 -15.07 -28.13
CA VAL A 245 2.53 -13.85 -27.42
C VAL A 245 2.50 -12.68 -28.40
N PRO A 246 1.32 -12.24 -28.88
CA PRO A 246 1.16 -11.00 -29.62
C PRO A 246 1.63 -9.79 -28.81
N LEU A 247 2.29 -8.84 -29.46
CA LEU A 247 2.70 -7.59 -28.82
C LEU A 247 1.49 -6.64 -28.73
N THR A 248 1.08 -6.24 -27.52
CA THR A 248 -0.03 -5.31 -27.29
C THR A 248 0.16 -4.01 -28.08
N THR A 249 -0.90 -3.55 -28.74
CA THR A 249 -0.86 -2.28 -29.49
C THR A 249 -1.00 -1.07 -28.57
N GLY A 250 -0.56 0.12 -29.02
CA GLY A 250 -0.72 1.37 -28.28
C GLY A 250 -2.19 1.78 -28.03
N GLU A 251 -3.16 1.19 -28.72
CA GLU A 251 -4.59 1.35 -28.44
C GLU A 251 -5.07 0.38 -27.36
N GLU A 252 -4.69 -0.89 -27.45
CA GLU A 252 -4.98 -1.91 -26.43
C GLU A 252 -4.38 -1.52 -25.07
N PHE A 253 -3.17 -0.96 -25.05
CA PHE A 253 -2.55 -0.44 -23.82
C PHE A 253 -3.36 0.71 -23.22
N ARG A 254 -3.74 1.72 -24.02
CA ARG A 254 -4.59 2.84 -23.55
C ARG A 254 -5.97 2.36 -23.09
N ALA A 255 -6.52 1.32 -23.70
CA ALA A 255 -7.76 0.68 -23.25
C ALA A 255 -7.60 -0.03 -21.89
N ALA A 256 -6.45 -0.66 -21.62
CA ALA A 256 -6.12 -1.23 -20.31
C ALA A 256 -5.97 -0.15 -19.23
N VAL A 257 -5.30 0.96 -19.54
CA VAL A 257 -5.19 2.15 -18.67
C VAL A 257 -6.58 2.72 -18.34
N PHE A 258 -7.42 2.94 -19.36
CA PHE A 258 -8.77 3.46 -19.16
C PHE A 258 -9.65 2.50 -18.32
N ALA A 259 -9.54 1.19 -18.53
CA ALA A 259 -10.22 0.18 -17.73
C ALA A 259 -9.77 0.20 -16.26
N ALA A 260 -8.46 0.30 -16.01
CA ALA A 260 -7.89 0.42 -14.66
C ALA A 260 -8.35 1.69 -13.95
N LYS A 261 -8.32 2.86 -14.63
CA LYS A 261 -8.80 4.14 -14.11
C LYS A 261 -10.29 4.10 -13.76
N ARG A 262 -11.12 3.56 -14.67
CA ARG A 262 -12.58 3.45 -14.46
C ARG A 262 -12.96 2.53 -13.30
N ALA A 263 -12.21 1.45 -13.08
CA ALA A 263 -12.47 0.51 -11.99
C ALA A 263 -12.05 1.04 -10.60
N PHE A 264 -11.09 1.97 -10.54
CA PHE A 264 -10.44 2.37 -9.29
C PHE A 264 -11.38 2.96 -8.22
N PRO A 265 -12.27 3.95 -8.49
CA PRO A 265 -13.13 4.52 -7.44
C PRO A 265 -14.07 3.48 -6.80
N LEU A 266 -14.60 2.56 -7.62
CA LEU A 266 -15.47 1.48 -7.15
C LEU A 266 -14.70 0.46 -6.30
N TRP A 267 -13.48 0.12 -6.70
CA TRP A 267 -12.65 -0.85 -5.99
C TRP A 267 -12.04 -0.30 -4.69
N ARG A 268 -11.60 0.97 -4.68
CA ARG A 268 -11.18 1.71 -3.48
C ARG A 268 -12.27 1.71 -2.41
N ASN A 269 -13.50 2.02 -2.82
CA ASN A 269 -14.68 2.11 -1.94
C ASN A 269 -15.33 0.76 -1.60
N THR A 270 -14.93 -0.33 -2.27
CA THR A 270 -15.36 -1.69 -1.90
C THR A 270 -14.83 -2.06 -0.51
N SER A 271 -15.67 -2.63 0.36
CA SER A 271 -15.26 -2.93 1.75
C SER A 271 -14.05 -3.87 1.81
N VAL A 272 -13.16 -3.66 2.80
CA VAL A 272 -11.99 -4.52 3.03
C VAL A 272 -12.39 -5.99 3.18
N THR A 273 -13.49 -6.26 3.89
CA THR A 273 -14.07 -7.61 4.04
C THR A 273 -14.50 -8.21 2.70
N THR A 274 -15.02 -7.41 1.77
CA THR A 274 -15.37 -7.86 0.41
C THR A 274 -14.11 -8.16 -0.40
N ARG A 275 -13.10 -7.27 -0.36
CA ARG A 275 -11.81 -7.50 -1.06
C ARG A 275 -11.12 -8.76 -0.53
N GLN A 276 -11.10 -8.95 0.79
CA GLN A 276 -10.58 -10.16 1.44
C GLN A 276 -11.35 -11.42 1.04
N ARG A 277 -12.68 -11.40 0.94
CA ARG A 277 -13.46 -12.56 0.47
C ARG A 277 -13.11 -12.96 -0.96
N ILE A 278 -12.89 -12.00 -1.85
CA ILE A 278 -12.43 -12.27 -3.22
C ILE A 278 -11.03 -12.88 -3.20
N MET A 279 -10.11 -12.38 -2.36
CA MET A 279 -8.77 -12.99 -2.19
C MET A 279 -8.81 -14.39 -1.56
N PHE A 280 -9.70 -14.66 -0.59
CA PHE A 280 -9.87 -16.00 -0.04
C PHE A 280 -10.45 -16.98 -1.07
N LYS A 281 -11.39 -16.55 -1.92
CA LYS A 281 -11.88 -17.37 -3.04
C LYS A 281 -10.78 -17.60 -4.07
N LEU A 282 -9.99 -16.58 -4.40
CA LEU A 282 -8.83 -16.70 -5.28
C LEU A 282 -7.77 -17.66 -4.69
N GLN A 283 -7.54 -17.64 -3.38
CA GLN A 283 -6.70 -18.61 -2.67
C GLN A 283 -7.30 -20.04 -2.67
N GLU A 284 -8.62 -20.20 -2.58
CA GLU A 284 -9.29 -21.51 -2.70
C GLU A 284 -9.14 -22.10 -4.11
N LEU A 285 -9.17 -21.25 -5.15
CA LEU A 285 -8.90 -21.62 -6.53
C LEU A 285 -7.41 -21.94 -6.75
N ILE A 286 -6.49 -21.09 -6.28
CA ILE A 286 -5.03 -21.28 -6.38
C ILE A 286 -4.53 -22.48 -5.55
N ARG A 287 -5.31 -22.96 -4.58
CA ARG A 287 -5.06 -24.25 -3.90
C ARG A 287 -5.28 -25.48 -4.80
N ARG A 288 -5.60 -25.28 -6.08
CA ARG A 288 -5.61 -26.31 -7.12
C ARG A 288 -4.43 -26.13 -8.08
N ASP A 289 -4.09 -24.89 -8.44
CA ASP A 289 -2.96 -24.55 -9.32
C ASP A 289 -2.25 -23.25 -8.83
N ILE A 290 -0.92 -23.31 -8.68
CA ILE A 290 -0.02 -22.31 -8.06
C ILE A 290 0.02 -21.01 -8.94
N MET A 291 -0.06 -19.74 -8.49
CA MET A 291 0.81 -18.98 -7.55
C MET A 291 0.22 -17.59 -7.11
N PHE A 292 1.04 -16.66 -6.58
CA PHE A 292 0.68 -15.44 -5.83
C PHE A 292 -0.29 -14.40 -6.45
N PRO A 293 -1.17 -13.80 -5.60
CA PRO A 293 -1.53 -12.37 -5.72
C PRO A 293 -1.70 -11.65 -4.35
N ILE A 294 -0.92 -10.59 -4.07
CA ILE A 294 -1.03 -9.81 -2.80
C ILE A 294 -1.58 -8.39 -3.01
N ALA A 295 -1.11 -7.66 -4.02
CA ALA A 295 -1.34 -6.21 -4.18
C ALA A 295 -2.83 -5.81 -4.35
N VAL A 296 -3.67 -6.73 -4.83
CA VAL A 296 -5.10 -6.52 -5.09
C VAL A 296 -5.90 -6.18 -3.82
N THR A 297 -5.38 -6.53 -2.63
CA THR A 297 -6.00 -6.23 -1.32
C THR A 297 -6.13 -4.73 -1.01
N CYS A 298 -5.17 -3.90 -1.46
CA CYS A 298 -5.05 -2.51 -1.03
C CYS A 298 -6.08 -1.56 -1.65
N GLY A 299 -6.87 -2.01 -2.64
CA GLY A 299 -7.90 -1.20 -3.31
C GLY A 299 -7.42 -0.45 -4.56
N ASN A 300 -6.18 -0.67 -4.99
CA ASN A 300 -5.65 -0.21 -6.27
C ASN A 300 -6.08 -1.11 -7.43
N THR A 301 -5.96 -0.59 -8.65
CA THR A 301 -6.16 -1.32 -9.91
C THR A 301 -4.83 -1.44 -10.64
N PHE A 302 -4.70 -2.46 -11.50
CA PHE A 302 -3.41 -2.93 -11.99
C PHE A 302 -3.39 -3.13 -13.51
N ILE A 303 -2.21 -2.83 -14.07
CA ILE A 303 -1.75 -3.31 -15.37
C ILE A 303 -0.52 -4.17 -15.06
N LEU A 304 -0.59 -5.45 -15.41
CA LEU A 304 0.51 -6.40 -15.27
C LEU A 304 1.11 -6.68 -16.65
N LYS A 305 2.43 -6.55 -16.76
CA LYS A 305 3.22 -7.01 -17.91
C LYS A 305 4.03 -8.23 -17.48
N PRO A 306 3.73 -9.45 -17.96
CA PRO A 306 4.47 -10.65 -17.59
C PRO A 306 5.80 -10.75 -18.36
N SER A 307 6.58 -11.80 -18.08
CA SER A 307 7.72 -12.14 -18.92
C SER A 307 7.24 -12.76 -20.23
N GLU A 308 7.83 -12.32 -21.33
CA GLU A 308 7.67 -12.86 -22.68
C GLU A 308 8.07 -14.34 -22.75
N LYS A 309 8.88 -14.81 -21.79
CA LYS A 309 9.33 -16.21 -21.67
C LYS A 309 8.41 -17.09 -20.83
N ASP A 310 7.51 -16.52 -20.02
CA ASP A 310 6.47 -17.24 -19.29
C ASP A 310 5.22 -16.35 -19.10
N PRO A 311 4.34 -16.28 -20.11
CA PRO A 311 3.02 -15.68 -19.97
C PRO A 311 2.02 -16.63 -19.29
N GLY A 312 2.31 -17.94 -19.25
CA GLY A 312 1.32 -18.98 -19.02
C GLY A 312 0.71 -18.92 -17.63
N ALA A 313 1.57 -18.86 -16.60
CA ALA A 313 1.14 -18.76 -15.21
C ALA A 313 0.29 -17.49 -14.96
N CYS A 314 0.67 -16.35 -15.56
CA CYS A 314 -0.08 -15.10 -15.43
C CYS A 314 -1.47 -15.14 -16.09
N MET A 315 -1.63 -15.91 -17.16
CA MET A 315 -2.93 -16.07 -17.83
C MET A 315 -3.85 -17.07 -17.11
N MET A 316 -3.29 -18.11 -16.48
CA MET A 316 -4.07 -18.93 -15.54
C MET A 316 -4.55 -18.09 -14.34
N LEU A 317 -3.67 -17.26 -13.77
CA LEU A 317 -4.04 -16.31 -12.72
C LEU A 317 -5.14 -15.32 -13.16
N ALA A 318 -5.14 -14.89 -14.42
CA ALA A 318 -6.20 -14.05 -15.00
C ALA A 318 -7.56 -14.78 -15.04
N GLU A 319 -7.59 -16.03 -15.49
CA GLU A 319 -8.79 -16.86 -15.54
C GLU A 319 -9.34 -17.11 -14.12
N LEU A 320 -8.47 -17.46 -13.16
CA LEU A 320 -8.85 -17.63 -11.75
C LEU A 320 -9.28 -16.32 -11.08
N ALA A 321 -8.71 -15.17 -11.43
CA ALA A 321 -9.13 -13.87 -10.90
C ALA A 321 -10.55 -13.48 -11.37
N VAL A 322 -10.87 -13.75 -12.63
CA VAL A 322 -12.24 -13.57 -13.16
C VAL A 322 -13.21 -14.55 -12.48
N GLU A 323 -12.84 -15.84 -12.32
CA GLU A 323 -13.68 -16.80 -11.59
C GLU A 323 -13.86 -16.39 -10.10
N ALA A 324 -12.82 -15.87 -9.45
CA ALA A 324 -12.90 -15.34 -8.08
C ALA A 324 -13.90 -14.19 -7.92
N GLY A 325 -14.36 -13.58 -9.02
CA GLY A 325 -15.27 -12.43 -9.01
C GLY A 325 -14.55 -11.10 -8.80
N LEU A 326 -13.29 -11.00 -9.23
CA LEU A 326 -12.58 -9.73 -9.23
C LEU A 326 -13.26 -8.75 -10.23
N PRO A 327 -13.60 -7.51 -9.83
CA PRO A 327 -14.32 -6.61 -10.73
C PRO A 327 -13.55 -6.25 -12.00
N ASN A 328 -14.29 -6.16 -13.10
CA ASN A 328 -13.78 -5.79 -14.43
C ASN A 328 -12.88 -4.55 -14.39
N GLY A 329 -11.65 -4.69 -14.89
CA GLY A 329 -10.67 -3.61 -14.94
C GLY A 329 -9.80 -3.45 -13.68
N VAL A 330 -10.06 -4.19 -12.59
CA VAL A 330 -9.17 -4.15 -11.39
C VAL A 330 -7.83 -4.84 -11.67
N LEU A 331 -7.84 -5.90 -12.49
CA LEU A 331 -6.65 -6.49 -13.10
C LEU A 331 -6.79 -6.38 -14.62
N ASN A 332 -5.71 -5.94 -15.27
CA ASN A 332 -5.52 -5.97 -16.71
C ASN A 332 -4.13 -6.56 -16.98
N ILE A 333 -3.97 -7.33 -18.04
CA ILE A 333 -2.71 -7.95 -18.46
C ILE A 333 -2.44 -7.55 -19.90
N VAL A 334 -1.24 -7.05 -20.15
CA VAL A 334 -0.74 -6.63 -21.47
C VAL A 334 0.62 -7.27 -21.72
N HIS A 335 0.90 -7.67 -22.94
CA HIS A 335 2.13 -8.34 -23.33
C HIS A 335 2.95 -7.49 -24.29
N GLY A 336 4.27 -7.55 -24.21
CA GLY A 336 5.12 -6.74 -25.08
C GLY A 336 6.55 -6.69 -24.60
N THR A 337 7.41 -6.00 -25.36
CA THR A 337 8.84 -5.83 -25.07
C THR A 337 9.10 -4.50 -24.35
N HIS A 338 10.26 -3.86 -24.58
CA HIS A 338 10.61 -2.55 -24.04
C HIS A 338 9.61 -1.45 -24.38
N ASP A 339 8.87 -1.52 -25.49
CA ASP A 339 7.93 -0.45 -25.88
C ASP A 339 6.73 -0.34 -24.94
N ILE A 340 6.21 -1.48 -24.46
CA ILE A 340 5.17 -1.49 -23.42
C ILE A 340 5.75 -1.09 -22.06
N VAL A 341 7.01 -1.42 -21.77
CA VAL A 341 7.69 -0.93 -20.55
C VAL A 341 7.86 0.59 -20.59
N ASN A 342 8.24 1.16 -21.75
CA ASN A 342 8.32 2.60 -21.96
C ASN A 342 6.95 3.26 -21.82
N ALA A 343 5.91 2.73 -22.47
CA ALA A 343 4.54 3.22 -22.32
C ALA A 343 4.08 3.20 -20.84
N ILE A 344 4.39 2.13 -20.09
CA ILE A 344 4.13 2.08 -18.64
C ILE A 344 4.92 3.15 -17.87
N CYS A 345 6.17 3.43 -18.27
CA CYS A 345 7.05 4.45 -17.68
C CYS A 345 6.73 5.89 -18.11
N ASP A 346 5.95 6.10 -19.17
CA ASP A 346 5.64 7.43 -19.72
C ASP A 346 4.17 7.85 -19.50
N ASP A 347 3.24 6.91 -19.37
CA ASP A 347 1.80 7.18 -19.22
C ASP A 347 1.44 7.98 -17.94
N ASP A 348 0.80 9.14 -18.11
CA ASP A 348 0.41 10.06 -17.04
C ASP A 348 -0.63 9.48 -16.06
N GLU A 349 -1.37 8.45 -16.45
CA GLU A 349 -2.42 7.83 -15.62
C GLU A 349 -1.85 6.75 -14.69
N ILE A 350 -0.75 6.07 -15.05
CA ILE A 350 -0.01 5.11 -14.21
C ILE A 350 0.78 5.80 -13.09
N LYS A 351 0.66 5.34 -11.84
CA LYS A 351 0.97 6.15 -10.62
C LYS A 351 2.14 5.64 -9.77
N ALA A 352 2.39 4.34 -9.85
CA ALA A 352 3.45 3.66 -9.15
C ALA A 352 3.87 2.48 -10.02
N ILE A 353 5.17 2.18 -10.04
CA ILE A 353 5.72 1.05 -10.79
C ILE A 353 6.44 0.12 -9.80
N SER A 354 6.17 -1.18 -9.93
CA SER A 354 6.78 -2.23 -9.14
C SER A 354 7.50 -3.20 -10.08
N PHE A 355 8.83 -3.11 -10.11
CA PHE A 355 9.67 -3.87 -11.04
C PHE A 355 10.43 -5.01 -10.33
N VAL A 356 10.57 -6.15 -11.00
CA VAL A 356 11.46 -7.25 -10.59
C VAL A 356 12.24 -7.71 -11.81
N GLY A 357 13.58 -7.76 -11.73
CA GLY A 357 14.40 -8.17 -12.86
C GLY A 357 15.90 -7.90 -12.70
N SER A 358 16.59 -7.72 -13.83
CA SER A 358 18.02 -7.42 -13.88
C SER A 358 18.35 -5.97 -13.50
N ASP A 359 19.58 -5.73 -13.08
CA ASP A 359 20.12 -4.41 -12.70
C ASP A 359 19.97 -3.37 -13.82
N THR A 360 20.34 -3.71 -15.06
CA THR A 360 20.23 -2.82 -16.23
C THR A 360 18.79 -2.38 -16.48
N ALA A 361 17.83 -3.32 -16.42
CA ALA A 361 16.43 -3.02 -16.66
C ALA A 361 15.76 -2.30 -15.48
N GLY A 362 16.11 -2.69 -14.24
CA GLY A 362 15.59 -2.06 -13.02
C GLY A 362 16.07 -0.62 -12.88
N THR A 363 17.35 -0.35 -13.12
CA THR A 363 17.92 1.01 -13.10
C THR A 363 17.28 1.87 -14.20
N TYR A 364 17.10 1.34 -15.40
CA TYR A 364 16.43 2.05 -16.50
C TYR A 364 14.98 2.42 -16.17
N VAL A 365 14.18 1.45 -15.67
CA VAL A 365 12.79 1.68 -15.26
C VAL A 365 12.72 2.68 -14.11
N HIS A 366 13.60 2.56 -13.10
CA HIS A 366 13.64 3.46 -11.96
C HIS A 366 13.99 4.89 -12.36
N ALA A 367 15.05 5.10 -13.15
CA ALA A 367 15.44 6.42 -13.63
C ALA A 367 14.35 7.08 -14.50
N ARG A 368 13.82 6.35 -15.49
CA ARG A 368 12.80 6.89 -16.42
C ARG A 368 11.51 7.26 -15.70
N ALA A 369 11.01 6.37 -14.85
CA ALA A 369 9.74 6.59 -14.15
C ALA A 369 9.86 7.64 -13.03
N SER A 370 10.99 7.71 -12.31
CA SER A 370 11.22 8.76 -11.31
C SER A 370 11.43 10.14 -11.95
N ALA A 371 12.04 10.23 -13.14
CA ALA A 371 12.10 11.47 -13.91
C ALA A 371 10.71 11.97 -14.36
N ASN A 372 9.79 11.05 -14.65
CA ASN A 372 8.37 11.33 -14.90
C ASN A 372 7.54 11.51 -13.60
N GLY A 373 8.19 11.60 -12.43
CA GLY A 373 7.52 11.85 -11.15
C GLY A 373 6.66 10.69 -10.62
N LYS A 374 6.86 9.46 -11.13
CA LYS A 374 6.23 8.26 -10.57
C LYS A 374 6.99 7.81 -9.33
N ARG A 375 6.29 7.08 -8.46
CA ARG A 375 6.91 6.32 -7.36
C ARG A 375 7.32 4.96 -7.88
N VAL A 376 8.52 4.51 -7.55
CA VAL A 376 9.08 3.29 -8.13
C VAL A 376 9.73 2.44 -7.05
N GLN A 377 9.28 1.19 -6.95
CA GLN A 377 9.98 0.14 -6.19
C GLN A 377 10.57 -0.87 -7.18
N SER A 378 11.82 -1.27 -6.97
CA SER A 378 12.53 -2.22 -7.83
C SER A 378 13.27 -3.24 -6.97
N ASN A 379 12.97 -4.53 -7.14
CA ASN A 379 13.83 -5.61 -6.64
C ASN A 379 14.76 -6.04 -7.78
N ILE A 380 16.06 -5.98 -7.53
CA ILE A 380 17.10 -6.09 -8.55
C ILE A 380 17.98 -7.29 -8.23
N GLY A 381 18.20 -8.11 -9.26
CA GLY A 381 18.78 -9.45 -9.15
C GLY A 381 20.11 -9.52 -8.42
N ALA A 382 20.25 -10.57 -7.60
CA ALA A 382 21.51 -11.03 -7.03
C ALA A 382 21.44 -12.56 -6.88
N LYS A 383 22.58 -13.24 -6.91
CA LYS A 383 22.70 -14.59 -6.33
C LYS A 383 22.89 -14.46 -4.82
N ASN A 384 22.38 -15.42 -4.05
CA ASN A 384 22.66 -15.50 -2.62
C ASN A 384 24.09 -15.97 -2.37
N HIS A 385 24.67 -15.53 -1.25
CA HIS A 385 25.98 -16.00 -0.78
C HIS A 385 25.79 -16.92 0.43
N ALA A 386 26.66 -17.91 0.59
CA ALA A 386 26.67 -18.81 1.74
C ALA A 386 28.07 -18.84 2.37
N ILE A 387 28.16 -18.54 3.67
CA ILE A 387 29.35 -18.74 4.49
C ILE A 387 29.18 -20.07 5.22
N VAL A 388 30.14 -20.99 5.09
CA VAL A 388 30.16 -22.25 5.83
C VAL A 388 31.31 -22.18 6.81
N MET A 389 31.00 -22.19 8.11
CA MET A 389 32.00 -22.17 9.18
C MET A 389 32.56 -23.58 9.43
N PRO A 390 33.79 -23.73 9.97
CA PRO A 390 34.34 -25.04 10.35
C PRO A 390 33.53 -25.80 11.41
N ASP A 391 32.65 -25.12 12.15
CA ASP A 391 31.75 -25.68 13.15
C ASP A 391 30.34 -26.02 12.59
N ALA A 392 30.15 -25.98 11.27
CA ALA A 392 28.89 -26.29 10.62
C ALA A 392 28.57 -27.80 10.61
N ASN A 393 27.29 -28.14 10.69
CA ASN A 393 26.82 -29.49 10.40
C ASN A 393 26.91 -29.74 8.89
N MET A 394 28.03 -30.30 8.42
CA MET A 394 28.34 -30.43 6.99
C MET A 394 27.30 -31.23 6.21
N GLY A 395 26.71 -32.29 6.78
CA GLY A 395 25.65 -33.05 6.10
C GLY A 395 24.43 -32.18 5.82
N ALA A 396 23.83 -31.60 6.87
CA ALA A 396 22.67 -30.73 6.75
C ALA A 396 22.95 -29.45 5.93
N THR A 397 24.21 -29.01 5.88
CA THR A 397 24.66 -27.87 5.06
C THR A 397 24.69 -28.24 3.58
N LEU A 398 25.26 -29.39 3.22
CA LEU A 398 25.29 -29.90 1.84
C LEU A 398 23.86 -30.17 1.33
N ASP A 399 23.01 -30.83 2.13
CA ASP A 399 21.59 -31.05 1.82
C ASP A 399 20.90 -29.73 1.43
N ALA A 400 21.07 -28.69 2.26
CA ALA A 400 20.44 -27.39 2.07
C ALA A 400 20.97 -26.64 0.86
N LEU A 401 22.28 -26.70 0.58
CA LEU A 401 22.90 -26.07 -0.59
C LEU A 401 22.50 -26.76 -1.90
N VAL A 402 22.49 -28.10 -1.92
CA VAL A 402 22.01 -28.89 -3.07
C VAL A 402 20.53 -28.58 -3.34
N ALA A 403 19.68 -28.53 -2.31
CA ALA A 403 18.28 -28.11 -2.41
C ALA A 403 18.10 -26.66 -2.91
N ALA A 404 19.03 -25.76 -2.57
CA ALA A 404 19.06 -24.39 -3.09
C ALA A 404 19.57 -24.28 -4.54
N GLY A 405 19.87 -25.40 -5.20
CA GLY A 405 20.32 -25.44 -6.60
C GLY A 405 21.82 -25.33 -6.81
N PHE A 406 22.65 -25.35 -5.75
CA PHE A 406 24.12 -25.28 -5.86
C PHE A 406 24.76 -26.55 -6.50
N GLY A 407 23.97 -27.54 -6.91
CA GLY A 407 24.41 -28.72 -7.66
C GLY A 407 23.59 -29.06 -8.91
N ALA A 408 22.71 -28.16 -9.38
CA ALA A 408 21.63 -28.49 -10.33
C ALA A 408 22.07 -28.69 -11.82
N ALA A 409 23.28 -29.18 -12.07
CA ALA A 409 23.85 -29.38 -13.41
C ALA A 409 24.63 -30.71 -13.55
N GLY A 410 23.96 -31.83 -13.26
CA GLY A 410 24.37 -33.15 -13.77
C GLY A 410 25.59 -33.84 -13.14
N GLN A 411 26.11 -33.33 -12.02
CA GLN A 411 27.20 -33.99 -11.28
C GLN A 411 26.68 -34.56 -9.95
N ARG A 412 27.13 -35.77 -9.60
CA ARG A 412 26.75 -36.49 -8.37
C ARG A 412 27.31 -35.80 -7.13
N GLU A 413 26.70 -36.10 -5.97
CA GLU A 413 27.18 -35.70 -4.63
C GLU A 413 28.68 -35.91 -4.47
N ASP A 414 29.19 -37.03 -5.00
CA ASP A 414 30.60 -37.39 -5.16
C ASP A 414 31.51 -36.18 -5.42
N LYS A 415 31.20 -35.31 -6.38
CA LYS A 415 32.07 -34.19 -6.79
C LYS A 415 31.99 -32.94 -5.91
N LEU A 416 30.85 -32.68 -5.26
CA LEU A 416 30.76 -31.65 -4.22
C LEU A 416 31.51 -32.11 -2.96
N VAL A 417 31.43 -33.40 -2.65
CA VAL A 417 32.18 -34.04 -1.56
C VAL A 417 33.67 -34.13 -1.87
N GLU A 418 34.09 -34.40 -3.11
CA GLU A 418 35.49 -34.34 -3.54
C GLU A 418 36.04 -32.91 -3.47
N SER A 419 35.30 -31.90 -3.97
CA SER A 419 35.69 -30.49 -3.84
C SER A 419 35.88 -30.10 -2.36
N ALA A 420 34.94 -30.48 -1.49
CA ALA A 420 35.03 -30.22 -0.05
C ALA A 420 36.18 -31.01 0.65
N LYS A 421 36.56 -32.18 0.14
CA LYS A 421 37.72 -32.95 0.62
C LYS A 421 39.05 -32.40 0.13
N ALA A 422 39.13 -31.95 -1.12
CA ALA A 422 40.32 -31.33 -1.71
C ALA A 422 40.69 -30.03 -0.96
N LEU A 423 39.68 -29.20 -0.64
CA LEU A 423 39.85 -28.01 0.21
C LEU A 423 40.33 -28.33 1.64
N ASN A 424 40.40 -29.60 2.03
CA ASN A 424 40.80 -30.09 3.35
C ASN A 424 42.08 -30.96 3.32
N VAL A 425 42.72 -31.12 2.15
CA VAL A 425 43.97 -31.91 1.98
C VAL A 425 44.93 -31.20 1.02
N ASN A 426 45.95 -30.56 1.61
CA ASN A 426 47.03 -29.80 0.98
C ASN A 426 46.61 -28.49 0.26
N GLY A 427 47.13 -27.36 0.74
CA GLY A 427 47.02 -26.09 0.02
C GLY A 427 47.89 -26.08 -1.23
N GLY A 428 47.28 -25.99 -2.40
CA GLY A 428 47.98 -25.86 -3.69
C GLY A 428 47.05 -25.88 -4.89
N THR A 429 47.31 -25.00 -5.85
CA THR A 429 46.63 -24.84 -7.17
C THR A 429 45.15 -24.44 -7.16
N GLU A 430 44.82 -23.43 -7.96
CA GLU A 430 43.44 -23.05 -8.30
C GLU A 430 42.85 -24.04 -9.33
N PRO A 431 41.56 -24.40 -9.27
CA PRO A 431 40.88 -25.11 -10.36
C PRO A 431 40.50 -24.16 -11.50
N ASP A 432 40.69 -24.60 -12.75
CA ASP A 432 40.31 -23.84 -13.94
C ASP A 432 38.82 -23.45 -13.98
N ALA A 433 38.57 -22.25 -14.50
CA ALA A 433 37.28 -21.55 -14.37
C ALA A 433 36.24 -21.94 -15.44
N ASP A 434 35.86 -23.22 -15.53
CA ASP A 434 34.84 -23.67 -16.51
C ASP A 434 33.95 -24.84 -16.01
N LEU A 435 33.36 -24.71 -14.81
CA LEU A 435 32.54 -25.75 -14.16
C LEU A 435 31.26 -25.22 -13.44
N GLY A 436 30.20 -24.96 -14.20
CA GLY A 436 28.83 -24.89 -13.67
C GLY A 436 28.42 -23.61 -12.90
N PRO A 437 27.25 -23.61 -12.22
CA PRO A 437 26.59 -22.37 -11.78
C PRO A 437 27.07 -21.77 -10.45
N VAL A 438 28.10 -22.33 -9.82
CA VAL A 438 28.59 -21.98 -8.46
C VAL A 438 30.06 -21.63 -8.49
N ILE A 439 30.43 -20.57 -7.75
CA ILE A 439 31.82 -20.19 -7.49
C ILE A 439 32.06 -20.38 -5.99
N SER A 440 33.15 -21.05 -5.63
CA SER A 440 33.60 -21.18 -4.24
C SER A 440 34.87 -20.33 -4.01
N LYS A 441 35.06 -19.84 -2.78
CA LYS A 441 36.25 -19.12 -2.36
C LYS A 441 36.48 -19.35 -0.86
N GLN A 442 37.73 -19.62 -0.47
CA GLN A 442 38.15 -19.66 0.93
C GLN A 442 38.32 -18.25 1.51
N ALA A 443 38.23 -18.15 2.84
CA ALA A 443 38.47 -16.95 3.62
C ALA A 443 39.04 -17.36 4.99
N ASP A 444 40.03 -16.63 5.50
CA ASP A 444 40.78 -17.02 6.71
C ASP A 444 40.00 -16.77 8.01
N SER A 445 38.91 -16.00 7.93
CA SER A 445 38.10 -15.60 9.08
C SER A 445 36.66 -15.27 8.69
N LEU A 446 35.76 -15.27 9.69
CA LEU A 446 34.38 -14.79 9.52
C LEU A 446 34.34 -13.30 9.12
N ASP A 447 35.26 -12.48 9.63
CA ASP A 447 35.43 -11.07 9.25
C ASP A 447 35.78 -10.92 7.76
N GLU A 448 36.71 -11.73 7.24
CA GLU A 448 37.03 -11.72 5.81
C GLU A 448 35.87 -12.25 4.98
N ALA A 449 35.21 -13.34 5.40
CA ALA A 449 34.05 -13.90 4.70
C ALA A 449 32.89 -12.90 4.60
N ILE A 450 32.58 -12.19 5.69
CA ILE A 450 31.62 -11.07 5.71
C ILE A 450 32.12 -9.93 4.81
N SER A 451 33.41 -9.59 4.84
CA SER A 451 34.00 -8.56 3.97
C SER A 451 33.86 -8.91 2.48
N ILE A 452 34.08 -10.17 2.09
CA ILE A 452 33.94 -10.65 0.71
C ILE A 452 32.49 -10.51 0.22
N VAL A 453 31.51 -10.90 1.02
CA VAL A 453 30.08 -10.73 0.66
C VAL A 453 29.68 -9.24 0.68
N ASN A 454 30.18 -8.45 1.63
CA ASN A 454 29.86 -7.04 1.74
C ASN A 454 30.45 -6.20 0.58
N ARG A 455 31.62 -6.57 0.04
CA ARG A 455 32.21 -5.95 -1.17
C ARG A 455 31.36 -6.13 -2.43
N ASN A 456 30.41 -7.06 -2.46
CA ASN A 456 29.49 -7.20 -3.59
C ASN A 456 28.56 -5.97 -3.70
N LYS A 457 28.38 -5.42 -4.92
CA LYS A 457 27.42 -4.34 -5.23
C LYS A 457 25.98 -4.67 -4.78
N TYR A 458 25.66 -5.96 -4.73
CA TYR A 458 24.33 -6.49 -4.45
C TYR A 458 24.19 -7.01 -3.01
N GLY A 459 22.95 -7.16 -2.55
CA GLY A 459 22.63 -7.48 -1.15
C GLY A 459 21.21 -8.01 -0.96
N ASN A 460 20.79 -8.98 -1.80
CA ASN A 460 19.46 -9.60 -1.69
C ASN A 460 19.39 -10.57 -0.50
N GLY A 461 19.99 -11.75 -0.60
CA GLY A 461 20.10 -12.73 0.48
C GLY A 461 21.52 -13.22 0.75
N ALA A 462 21.81 -13.52 2.02
CA ALA A 462 23.03 -14.18 2.44
C ALA A 462 22.76 -15.15 3.60
N SER A 463 23.51 -16.26 3.67
CA SER A 463 23.35 -17.27 4.71
C SER A 463 24.66 -17.62 5.40
N ILE A 464 24.60 -18.01 6.68
CA ILE A 464 25.70 -18.65 7.42
C ILE A 464 25.28 -20.05 7.87
N PHE A 465 26.20 -21.00 7.83
CA PHE A 465 26.10 -22.32 8.45
C PHE A 465 27.13 -22.42 9.57
N THR A 466 26.67 -22.68 10.79
CA THR A 466 27.48 -22.65 12.02
C THR A 466 26.71 -23.24 13.20
N THR A 467 27.40 -23.83 14.18
CA THR A 467 26.79 -24.20 15.48
C THR A 467 26.97 -23.10 16.54
N SER A 468 27.89 -22.15 16.32
CA SER A 468 28.13 -21.00 17.19
C SER A 468 27.06 -19.91 17.02
N GLY A 469 26.22 -19.76 18.04
CA GLY A 469 25.29 -18.62 18.16
C GLY A 469 26.00 -17.26 18.18
N ALA A 470 27.28 -17.20 18.57
CA ALA A 470 28.08 -15.98 18.49
C ALA A 470 28.46 -15.63 17.04
N ALA A 471 28.87 -16.61 16.25
CA ALA A 471 29.15 -16.43 14.82
C ALA A 471 27.88 -16.03 14.04
N ALA A 472 26.77 -16.72 14.30
CA ALA A 472 25.47 -16.41 13.70
C ALA A 472 25.00 -14.97 14.02
N ARG A 473 25.13 -14.53 15.28
CA ARG A 473 24.79 -13.16 15.70
C ARG A 473 25.72 -12.11 15.09
N LYS A 474 27.02 -12.40 14.97
CA LYS A 474 27.98 -11.50 14.30
C LYS A 474 27.59 -11.30 12.83
N PHE A 475 27.45 -12.40 12.10
CA PHE A 475 27.00 -12.42 10.71
C PHE A 475 25.71 -11.62 10.50
N GLN A 476 24.67 -11.89 11.27
CA GLN A 476 23.37 -11.21 11.19
C GLN A 476 23.48 -9.66 11.26
N ASN A 477 24.33 -9.14 12.14
CA ASN A 477 24.49 -7.69 12.36
C ASN A 477 25.38 -7.02 11.31
N GLU A 478 26.42 -7.72 10.86
CA GLU A 478 27.49 -7.15 10.03
C GLU A 478 27.30 -7.41 8.53
N ILE A 479 26.52 -8.42 8.13
CA ILE A 479 26.19 -8.69 6.73
C ILE A 479 25.26 -7.61 6.17
N ASP A 480 25.60 -7.06 5.01
CA ASP A 480 24.76 -6.12 4.27
C ASP A 480 23.97 -6.87 3.19
N ALA A 481 22.89 -7.51 3.66
CA ALA A 481 21.89 -8.22 2.88
C ALA A 481 20.50 -8.03 3.51
N GLY A 482 19.45 -7.96 2.69
CA GLY A 482 18.07 -7.80 3.17
C GLY A 482 17.49 -9.06 3.81
N GLN A 483 17.81 -10.23 3.26
CA GLN A 483 17.44 -11.54 3.80
C GLN A 483 18.67 -12.24 4.40
N VAL A 484 18.52 -12.78 5.62
CA VAL A 484 19.59 -13.46 6.36
C VAL A 484 19.16 -14.88 6.73
N GLY A 485 19.92 -15.88 6.27
CA GLY A 485 19.75 -17.28 6.65
C GLY A 485 20.73 -17.70 7.75
N ILE A 486 20.26 -18.40 8.76
CA ILE A 486 21.10 -19.09 9.76
C ILE A 486 20.78 -20.58 9.67
N ASN A 487 21.74 -21.37 9.20
CA ASN A 487 21.60 -22.78 8.81
C ASN A 487 20.50 -23.07 7.76
N VAL A 488 20.15 -22.06 6.94
CA VAL A 488 19.13 -22.14 5.88
C VAL A 488 19.69 -21.52 4.59
N ALA A 489 19.76 -22.30 3.51
CA ALA A 489 20.40 -21.88 2.24
C ALA A 489 19.61 -20.82 1.44
N VAL A 490 18.27 -20.84 1.53
CA VAL A 490 17.38 -19.87 0.87
C VAL A 490 16.52 -19.18 1.94
N PRO A 491 16.91 -18.00 2.44
CA PRO A 491 16.11 -17.22 3.37
C PRO A 491 14.94 -16.53 2.63
N ALA A 492 13.98 -17.32 2.14
CA ALA A 492 12.73 -16.84 1.57
C ALA A 492 11.69 -16.66 2.69
N PRO A 493 11.16 -15.44 2.92
CA PRO A 493 10.23 -15.17 4.02
C PRO A 493 8.78 -15.54 3.66
N LEU A 494 7.99 -15.93 4.67
CA LEU A 494 6.55 -16.12 4.47
C LEU A 494 5.84 -14.78 4.20
N PRO A 495 4.67 -14.76 3.50
CA PRO A 495 4.04 -13.55 2.97
C PRO A 495 3.66 -12.42 3.95
N PHE A 496 3.72 -12.67 5.26
CA PHE A 496 3.48 -11.69 6.31
C PHE A 496 4.74 -10.92 6.76
N PHE A 497 5.94 -11.48 6.53
CA PHE A 497 7.21 -10.77 6.62
C PHE A 497 7.53 -10.03 5.31
N SER A 498 8.53 -9.15 5.30
CA SER A 498 8.96 -8.45 4.09
C SER A 498 10.12 -9.15 3.39
N PHE A 499 9.97 -9.39 2.10
CA PHE A 499 11.10 -9.59 1.19
C PHE A 499 11.73 -8.24 0.84
N THR A 500 13.02 -8.13 1.14
CA THR A 500 13.82 -6.91 1.05
C THR A 500 15.18 -7.24 0.48
N GLY A 501 15.77 -6.30 -0.25
CA GLY A 501 17.20 -6.28 -0.57
C GLY A 501 17.84 -5.04 0.03
N SER A 502 19.16 -5.01 0.02
CA SER A 502 20.01 -3.88 0.37
C SER A 502 20.93 -3.52 -0.80
N LYS A 503 21.74 -2.46 -0.66
CA LYS A 503 22.62 -1.92 -1.70
C LYS A 503 21.86 -1.73 -3.02
N ALA A 504 22.42 -2.16 -4.16
CA ALA A 504 21.76 -2.06 -5.47
C ALA A 504 20.66 -3.11 -5.71
N SER A 505 20.45 -4.10 -4.82
CA SER A 505 19.38 -5.09 -4.98
C SER A 505 17.98 -4.55 -4.69
N PHE A 506 17.88 -3.32 -4.19
CA PHE A 506 16.60 -2.67 -3.91
C PHE A 506 16.71 -1.15 -4.14
N ALA A 507 15.77 -0.60 -4.90
CA ALA A 507 15.62 0.85 -5.07
C ALA A 507 14.17 1.27 -4.82
N GLY A 508 13.98 2.35 -4.07
CA GLY A 508 12.68 2.85 -3.61
C GLY A 508 12.48 2.73 -2.10
N ASP A 509 11.26 3.03 -1.67
CA ASP A 509 10.90 3.21 -0.25
C ASP A 509 10.10 2.03 0.37
N LEU A 510 9.46 1.19 -0.46
CA LEU A 510 8.50 0.16 -0.01
C LEU A 510 8.88 -1.27 -0.43
N ASN A 511 8.63 -2.21 0.50
CA ASN A 511 8.92 -3.64 0.32
C ASN A 511 7.81 -4.36 -0.46
N PHE A 512 8.18 -5.45 -1.14
CA PHE A 512 7.28 -6.18 -2.06
C PHE A 512 6.12 -6.90 -1.37
N TYR A 513 6.27 -7.28 -0.09
CA TYR A 513 5.18 -7.78 0.76
C TYR A 513 5.46 -7.54 2.25
N GLY A 514 4.57 -8.02 3.13
CA GLY A 514 4.57 -7.75 4.57
C GLY A 514 3.64 -6.58 4.99
N ARG A 515 3.57 -6.28 6.30
CA ARG A 515 2.60 -5.32 6.88
C ARG A 515 2.66 -3.88 6.34
N VAL A 516 3.77 -3.47 5.70
CA VAL A 516 4.04 -2.09 5.28
C VAL A 516 3.21 -1.65 4.06
N LEU A 517 2.65 -2.59 3.27
CA LEU A 517 1.89 -2.34 2.02
C LEU A 517 0.62 -1.44 2.11
N ARG A 518 0.32 -0.82 3.25
CA ARG A 518 -0.89 -0.01 3.47
C ARG A 518 -0.86 1.42 2.92
N SER A 519 0.28 1.94 2.46
CA SER A 519 0.46 3.35 2.07
C SER A 519 0.26 3.69 0.59
N LEU A 520 0.03 2.70 -0.29
CA LEU A 520 -0.08 2.91 -1.74
C LEU A 520 -1.43 3.56 -2.14
N SER A 521 -1.59 4.88 -1.95
CA SER A 521 -2.66 5.70 -2.54
C SER A 521 -2.16 6.49 -3.77
N PRO A 522 -2.91 6.62 -4.89
CA PRO A 522 -2.46 7.26 -6.13
C PRO A 522 -2.89 8.74 -6.33
N GLN A 523 -2.08 9.58 -7.01
CA GLN A 523 -2.47 10.83 -7.71
C GLN A 523 -1.40 11.33 -8.75
N ILE A 524 -1.67 12.42 -9.52
CA ILE A 524 -1.19 12.62 -10.92
C ILE A 524 -0.39 13.93 -11.22
N PHE A 525 0.89 13.76 -11.61
CA PHE A 525 1.73 14.36 -12.71
C PHE A 525 1.90 15.88 -13.02
N ALA A 526 3.19 16.30 -12.99
CA ALA A 526 4.05 16.85 -14.08
C ALA A 526 3.98 18.31 -14.64
N VAL A 527 5.17 18.77 -15.13
CA VAL A 527 5.52 19.84 -16.14
C VAL A 527 5.98 21.27 -15.68
N LYS A 528 7.32 21.54 -15.72
CA LYS A 528 8.13 22.70 -16.27
C LYS A 528 7.80 24.20 -15.94
N SER A 529 8.60 25.29 -16.15
CA SER A 529 10.07 25.65 -16.30
C SER A 529 10.22 27.18 -16.64
N SER A 530 11.31 27.99 -16.50
CA SER A 530 12.57 28.04 -15.70
C SER A 530 13.51 29.27 -16.03
N SER A 531 14.23 29.83 -15.03
CA SER A 531 15.60 30.49 -15.07
C SER A 531 15.88 31.99 -15.48
N ILE A 532 16.96 32.58 -14.86
CA ILE A 532 17.77 33.81 -15.19
C ILE A 532 17.18 35.22 -14.85
N SER A 533 17.90 36.30 -14.45
CA SER A 533 19.10 36.53 -13.60
C SER A 533 19.36 38.05 -13.28
N THR A 534 19.91 38.36 -12.08
CA THR A 534 20.83 39.48 -11.64
C THR A 534 20.82 40.92 -12.22
N ALA A 535 20.75 41.95 -11.34
CA ALA A 535 21.74 43.05 -11.13
C ALA A 535 21.23 44.11 -10.11
N ALA A 536 22.12 44.88 -9.42
CA ALA A 536 21.77 45.86 -8.36
C ALA A 536 22.87 46.93 -8.10
N GLU A 537 22.85 47.55 -6.89
CA GLU A 537 23.86 48.46 -6.25
C GLU A 537 23.81 49.97 -6.59
N PRO A 538 24.38 50.87 -5.75
CA PRO A 538 25.13 50.68 -4.48
C PRO A 538 24.51 51.47 -3.28
N SER A 539 25.27 51.89 -2.24
CA SER A 539 25.72 51.14 -1.04
C SER A 539 26.24 52.16 0.03
N TYR A 540 26.10 51.93 1.36
CA TYR A 540 26.88 52.66 2.40
C TYR A 540 26.92 51.99 3.81
N ARG A 541 28.02 51.28 4.10
CA ARG A 541 28.83 51.16 5.36
C ARG A 541 28.22 51.27 6.78
N THR A 542 28.65 50.52 7.80
CA THR A 542 29.27 49.16 7.96
C THR A 542 29.45 48.85 9.47
N ARG A 543 28.98 47.68 9.92
CA ARG A 543 29.71 46.78 10.85
C ARG A 543 29.92 45.46 10.10
N ASN A 544 31.03 44.76 10.31
CA ASN A 544 31.21 43.44 9.69
C ASN A 544 30.20 42.45 10.32
N PRO A 545 29.35 41.77 9.54
CA PRO A 545 28.40 40.81 10.08
C PRO A 545 29.11 39.59 10.67
N SER A 546 28.43 38.90 11.59
CA SER A 546 28.92 37.62 12.12
C SER A 546 28.87 36.53 11.04
N ARG A 547 29.89 35.68 10.93
CA ARG A 547 29.86 34.54 10.01
C ARG A 547 29.15 33.35 10.63
N VAL A 548 28.35 32.64 9.84
CA VAL A 548 27.64 31.44 10.27
C VAL A 548 28.55 30.22 10.03
N PRO A 549 28.99 29.50 11.07
CA PRO A 549 29.89 28.36 10.91
C PRO A 549 29.18 27.14 10.34
N ASN A 550 29.93 26.29 9.63
CA ASN A 550 29.53 24.91 9.38
C ASN A 550 29.73 24.09 10.67
N LEU A 551 28.99 22.99 10.84
CA LEU A 551 29.23 22.01 11.91
C LEU A 551 29.79 20.74 11.27
N VAL A 552 31.06 20.46 11.50
CA VAL A 552 31.78 19.32 10.90
C VAL A 552 32.41 18.48 12.00
N GLY A 553 32.02 17.21 12.10
CA GLY A 553 32.60 16.28 13.08
C GLY A 553 32.39 16.70 14.54
N GLY A 554 31.34 17.45 14.84
CA GLY A 554 31.08 17.99 16.19
C GLY A 554 31.87 19.25 16.56
N ASN A 555 32.51 19.92 15.59
CA ASN A 555 33.13 21.23 15.79
C ASN A 555 32.45 22.26 14.89
N PHE A 556 32.24 23.48 15.39
CA PHE A 556 31.89 24.62 14.56
C PHE A 556 33.14 25.15 13.85
N VAL A 557 33.07 25.30 12.53
CA VAL A 557 34.20 25.61 11.65
C VAL A 557 33.84 26.76 10.71
N ASP A 558 34.66 27.81 10.72
CA ASP A 558 34.59 28.89 9.73
C ASP A 558 35.00 28.36 8.35
N SER A 559 34.14 28.56 7.36
CA SER A 559 34.42 28.08 6.00
C SER A 559 35.56 28.85 5.34
N GLN A 560 36.36 28.13 4.57
CA GLN A 560 37.43 28.65 3.73
C GLN A 560 36.92 29.24 2.40
N SER A 561 35.61 29.22 2.16
CA SER A 561 34.99 29.85 1.01
C SER A 561 35.20 31.37 0.99
N SER A 562 35.40 31.92 -0.21
CA SER A 562 35.41 33.37 -0.46
C SER A 562 34.01 33.94 -0.69
N GLU A 563 33.00 33.09 -0.91
CA GLU A 563 31.65 33.51 -1.29
C GLU A 563 30.66 33.31 -0.13
N PHE A 564 29.91 34.37 0.17
CA PHE A 564 28.95 34.42 1.28
C PHE A 564 27.61 35.01 0.82
N ILE A 565 26.54 34.61 1.49
CA ILE A 565 25.19 35.16 1.36
C ILE A 565 24.86 35.93 2.64
N ASP A 566 24.40 37.17 2.50
CA ASP A 566 23.92 37.99 3.61
C ASP A 566 22.55 37.49 4.13
N VAL A 567 22.48 37.22 5.43
CA VAL A 567 21.22 37.00 6.17
C VAL A 567 20.66 38.37 6.53
N ILE A 568 19.56 38.74 5.90
CA ILE A 568 18.98 40.09 5.99
C ILE A 568 17.75 40.05 6.89
N ASN A 569 17.73 40.89 7.94
CA ASN A 569 16.54 41.08 8.78
C ASN A 569 15.40 41.64 7.91
N PRO A 570 14.27 40.93 7.74
CA PRO A 570 13.23 41.34 6.81
C PRO A 570 12.41 42.55 7.28
N ALA A 571 12.55 43.00 8.54
CA ALA A 571 11.94 44.23 9.03
C ALA A 571 12.86 45.45 8.80
N THR A 572 14.15 45.37 9.13
CA THR A 572 15.08 46.53 9.05
C THR A 572 15.88 46.61 7.75
N GLN A 573 16.01 45.51 7.01
CA GLN A 573 16.93 45.30 5.88
C GLN A 573 18.43 45.33 6.25
N GLU A 574 18.77 45.24 7.54
CA GLU A 574 20.15 45.13 8.00
C GLU A 574 20.67 43.69 7.87
N VAL A 575 21.98 43.53 7.64
CA VAL A 575 22.63 42.21 7.60
C VAL A 575 22.93 41.74 9.02
N VAL A 576 22.32 40.63 9.41
CA VAL A 576 22.47 39.97 10.73
C VAL A 576 23.75 39.13 10.76
N SER A 577 23.95 38.32 9.72
CA SER A 577 25.06 37.37 9.62
C SER A 577 25.38 37.03 8.14
N GLN A 578 26.47 36.31 7.91
CA GLN A 578 26.94 35.90 6.59
C GLN A 578 27.12 34.38 6.51
N VAL A 579 26.43 33.76 5.57
CA VAL A 579 26.39 32.31 5.35
C VAL A 579 27.36 31.91 4.26
N PRO A 580 28.32 30.99 4.48
CA PRO A 580 29.26 30.58 3.45
C PRO A 580 28.58 29.72 2.38
N LEU A 581 29.00 29.90 1.13
CA LEU A 581 28.87 28.86 0.10
C LEU A 581 29.95 27.81 0.36
N THR A 582 29.62 26.82 1.20
CA THR A 582 30.54 25.75 1.64
C THR A 582 31.22 25.08 0.45
N THR A 583 32.52 24.86 0.55
CA THR A 583 33.30 24.19 -0.49
C THR A 583 32.97 22.70 -0.56
N ASN A 584 33.22 22.07 -1.72
CA ASN A 584 33.03 20.63 -1.87
C ASN A 584 33.89 19.82 -0.88
N ASP A 585 35.09 20.30 -0.52
CA ASP A 585 35.98 19.56 0.36
C ASP A 585 35.52 19.60 1.82
N GLU A 586 34.96 20.72 2.27
CA GLU A 586 34.26 20.84 3.56
C GLU A 586 32.99 19.97 3.61
N PHE A 587 32.23 19.92 2.51
CA PHE A 587 31.10 18.99 2.39
C PHE A 587 31.55 17.52 2.48
N LYS A 588 32.63 17.14 1.79
CA LYS A 588 33.21 15.79 1.88
C LYS A 588 33.76 15.48 3.27
N ALA A 589 34.32 16.46 3.98
CA ALA A 589 34.73 16.31 5.37
C ALA A 589 33.51 16.03 6.28
N ALA A 590 32.38 16.73 6.09
CA ALA A 590 31.14 16.47 6.83
C ALA A 590 30.55 15.08 6.55
N VAL A 591 30.50 14.64 5.28
CA VAL A 591 30.06 13.28 4.91
C VAL A 591 30.99 12.22 5.49
N SER A 592 32.31 12.42 5.43
CA SER A 592 33.30 11.53 6.02
C SER A 592 33.13 11.41 7.53
N ALA A 593 32.96 12.54 8.25
CA ALA A 593 32.70 12.53 9.69
C ALA A 593 31.40 11.79 10.04
N ALA A 594 30.32 11.99 9.28
CA ALA A 594 29.07 11.27 9.44
C ALA A 594 29.22 9.75 9.19
N LYS A 595 30.03 9.36 8.21
CA LYS A 595 30.31 7.96 7.87
C LYS A 595 31.12 7.25 8.96
N GLN A 596 32.11 7.92 9.56
CA GLN A 596 32.88 7.37 10.66
C GLN A 596 32.04 7.24 11.94
N ALA A 597 31.30 8.30 12.31
CA ALA A 597 30.43 8.31 13.49
C ALA A 597 29.32 7.24 13.43
N PHE A 598 28.85 6.90 12.22
CA PHE A 598 27.83 5.86 12.01
C PHE A 598 28.26 4.48 12.52
N LEU A 599 29.55 4.12 12.41
CA LEU A 599 30.07 2.80 12.78
C LEU A 599 29.83 2.48 14.26
N SER A 600 30.05 3.45 15.15
CA SER A 600 29.73 3.35 16.57
C SER A 600 28.26 3.65 16.88
N TRP A 601 27.66 4.63 16.19
CA TRP A 601 26.32 5.12 16.54
C TRP A 601 25.21 4.11 16.21
N ARG A 602 25.33 3.35 15.10
CA ARG A 602 24.38 2.26 14.77
C ARG A 602 24.30 1.20 15.89
N SER A 603 25.42 0.97 16.56
CA SER A 603 25.61 -0.04 17.61
C SER A 603 25.30 0.49 19.01
N THR A 604 25.16 1.81 19.17
CA THR A 604 24.80 2.44 20.46
C THR A 604 23.41 2.00 20.90
N PRO A 605 23.21 1.50 22.13
CA PRO A 605 21.90 1.02 22.60
C PRO A 605 20.79 2.06 22.45
N ILE A 606 19.62 1.61 22.01
CA ILE A 606 18.46 2.48 21.72
C ILE A 606 18.06 3.34 22.92
N THR A 607 18.19 2.81 24.14
CA THR A 607 17.92 3.54 25.40
C THR A 607 18.94 4.63 25.69
N THR A 608 20.18 4.52 25.23
CA THR A 608 21.16 5.61 25.26
C THR A 608 20.82 6.67 24.22
N ARG A 609 20.41 6.30 23.00
CA ARG A 609 19.95 7.26 21.98
C ARG A 609 18.70 8.03 22.44
N GLN A 610 17.76 7.36 23.12
CA GLN A 610 16.60 8.00 23.73
C GLN A 610 16.95 9.00 24.83
N ARG A 611 18.01 8.76 25.64
CA ARG A 611 18.45 9.71 26.68
C ARG A 611 18.92 11.04 26.10
N VAL A 612 19.60 11.02 24.94
CA VAL A 612 19.99 12.24 24.22
C VAL A 612 18.74 13.02 23.80
N MET A 613 17.69 12.37 23.28
CA MET A 613 16.44 13.05 22.95
C MET A 613 15.70 13.57 24.19
N LEU A 614 15.72 12.83 25.30
CA LEU A 614 15.14 13.27 26.58
C LEU A 614 15.83 14.53 27.11
N LYS A 615 17.16 14.66 26.94
CA LYS A 615 17.88 15.90 27.29
C LYS A 615 17.63 17.00 26.27
N LEU A 616 17.60 16.69 24.97
CA LEU A 616 17.34 17.68 23.91
C LEU A 616 15.96 18.35 24.07
N GLN A 617 14.90 17.62 24.44
CA GLN A 617 13.60 18.23 24.73
C GLN A 617 13.60 19.13 25.99
N GLU A 618 14.49 18.89 26.95
CA GLU A 618 14.67 19.75 28.13
C GLU A 618 15.36 21.07 27.71
N LEU A 619 16.43 20.95 26.93
CA LEU A 619 17.23 22.07 26.45
C LEU A 619 16.47 22.97 25.46
N ILE A 620 15.65 22.40 24.57
CA ILE A 620 14.77 23.18 23.68
C ILE A 620 13.68 23.93 24.47
N ARG A 621 13.21 23.41 25.62
CA ARG A 621 12.30 24.15 26.51
C ARG A 621 13.03 25.25 27.30
N ARG A 622 14.29 25.03 27.70
CA ARG A 622 15.14 26.04 28.36
C ARG A 622 15.38 27.24 27.43
N ASP A 623 15.77 26.97 26.19
CA ASP A 623 16.22 27.99 25.23
C ASP A 623 15.14 28.37 24.21
N MET A 624 13.87 28.11 24.53
CA MET A 624 12.69 28.40 23.71
C MET A 624 12.69 29.85 23.20
N ASP A 625 12.96 30.82 24.08
CA ASP A 625 12.94 32.25 23.72
C ASP A 625 14.21 32.70 22.98
N LYS A 626 15.37 32.06 23.21
CA LYS A 626 16.60 32.25 22.41
C LYS A 626 16.34 31.83 20.96
N LEU A 627 15.73 30.65 20.77
CA LEU A 627 15.32 30.15 19.47
C LEU A 627 14.26 31.05 18.82
N ALA A 628 13.19 31.39 19.55
CA ALA A 628 12.11 32.21 19.02
C ALA A 628 12.59 33.60 18.57
N MET A 629 13.42 34.28 19.37
CA MET A 629 13.98 35.59 19.04
C MET A 629 14.88 35.54 17.80
N ASN A 630 15.70 34.49 17.65
CA ASN A 630 16.52 34.30 16.46
C ASN A 630 15.66 34.11 15.19
N ILE A 631 14.65 33.23 15.25
CA ILE A 631 13.72 33.00 14.13
C ILE A 631 12.97 34.29 13.76
N THR A 632 12.53 35.07 14.75
CA THR A 632 11.90 36.38 14.52
C THR A 632 12.87 37.39 13.88
N THR A 633 14.16 37.35 14.23
CA THR A 633 15.18 38.26 13.70
C THR A 633 15.57 37.95 12.25
N GLU A 634 15.73 36.67 11.91
CA GLU A 634 16.17 36.23 10.57
C GLU A 634 14.98 35.99 9.62
N GLN A 635 13.90 35.35 10.08
CA GLN A 635 12.75 34.98 9.24
C GLN A 635 11.63 36.04 9.24
N GLY A 636 11.49 36.82 10.33
CA GLY A 636 10.53 37.93 10.45
C GLY A 636 9.19 37.62 11.11
N LYS A 637 8.81 36.34 11.31
CA LYS A 637 7.55 35.98 12.00
C LYS A 637 7.48 36.55 13.43
N THR A 638 6.26 36.71 13.93
CA THR A 638 6.01 37.21 15.29
C THR A 638 6.57 36.24 16.33
N LEU A 639 7.02 36.75 17.49
CA LEU A 639 7.60 35.92 18.57
C LEU A 639 6.69 34.74 18.96
N LYS A 640 5.38 34.94 18.95
CA LYS A 640 4.36 33.91 19.21
C LYS A 640 4.31 32.82 18.13
N ASP A 641 4.45 33.19 16.87
CA ASP A 641 4.58 32.24 15.76
C ASP A 641 5.94 31.51 15.78
N ALA A 642 7.00 32.16 16.26
CA ALA A 642 8.32 31.56 16.43
C ALA A 642 8.38 30.56 17.61
N GLN A 643 7.76 30.88 18.75
CA GLN A 643 7.53 29.91 19.82
C GLN A 643 6.69 28.72 19.32
N GLY A 644 5.69 28.97 18.47
CA GLY A 644 4.90 27.93 17.80
C GLY A 644 5.71 27.01 16.89
N ASP A 645 6.62 27.57 16.09
CA ASP A 645 7.58 26.85 15.23
C ASP A 645 8.45 25.89 16.07
N VAL A 646 9.14 26.43 17.08
CA VAL A 646 9.98 25.63 17.99
C VAL A 646 9.17 24.56 18.72
N PHE A 647 7.98 24.88 19.22
CA PHE A 647 7.11 23.92 19.93
C PHE A 647 6.63 22.76 19.04
N ARG A 648 6.26 23.03 17.78
CA ARG A 648 5.87 21.97 16.82
C ARG A 648 7.05 21.10 16.37
N GLY A 649 8.28 21.60 16.49
CA GLY A 649 9.49 20.77 16.38
C GLY A 649 9.75 19.94 17.64
N LEU A 650 9.60 20.54 18.82
CA LEU A 650 9.77 19.89 20.13
C LEU A 650 8.89 18.65 20.30
N GLU A 651 7.61 18.70 19.89
CA GLU A 651 6.72 17.53 19.91
C GLU A 651 7.27 16.32 19.10
N VAL A 652 8.12 16.55 18.07
CA VAL A 652 8.77 15.47 17.32
C VAL A 652 9.97 14.89 18.10
N VAL A 653 10.71 15.72 18.84
CA VAL A 653 11.76 15.24 19.77
C VAL A 653 11.13 14.42 20.90
N GLU A 654 9.99 14.86 21.44
CA GLU A 654 9.19 14.10 22.40
C GLU A 654 8.73 12.75 21.80
N HIS A 655 8.29 12.71 20.55
CA HIS A 655 7.96 11.46 19.87
C HIS A 655 9.19 10.56 19.65
N ALA A 656 10.35 11.13 19.31
CA ALA A 656 11.61 10.40 19.18
C ALA A 656 12.08 9.80 20.51
N CYS A 657 11.70 10.37 21.66
CA CYS A 657 11.94 9.72 22.96
C CYS A 657 11.23 8.36 23.09
N GLY A 658 10.18 8.10 22.30
CA GLY A 658 9.47 6.81 22.22
C GLY A 658 10.14 5.74 21.34
N MET A 659 11.32 5.99 20.77
CA MET A 659 11.89 5.18 19.67
C MET A 659 12.01 3.68 19.95
N ALA A 660 12.26 3.25 21.20
CA ALA A 660 12.33 1.83 21.55
C ALA A 660 11.09 1.04 21.11
N SER A 661 9.89 1.58 21.32
CA SER A 661 8.63 0.92 20.91
C SER A 661 8.33 1.07 19.42
N LEU A 662 8.98 2.01 18.72
CA LEU A 662 8.79 2.29 17.29
C LEU A 662 9.73 1.45 16.41
N GLN A 663 10.93 1.13 16.90
CA GLN A 663 11.90 0.26 16.20
C GLN A 663 11.73 -1.24 16.52
N MET A 664 10.71 -1.65 17.29
CA MET A 664 10.44 -3.08 17.50
C MET A 664 10.18 -3.81 16.18
N GLY A 665 10.82 -4.98 16.05
CA GLY A 665 10.59 -5.93 14.96
C GLY A 665 9.41 -6.85 15.19
N GLU A 666 9.28 -7.88 14.37
CA GLU A 666 8.23 -8.90 14.46
C GLU A 666 8.87 -10.29 14.55
N TYR A 667 8.34 -11.19 15.38
CA TYR A 667 8.89 -12.54 15.59
C TYR A 667 7.77 -13.58 15.46
N VAL A 668 8.02 -14.66 14.70
CA VAL A 668 7.12 -15.81 14.58
C VAL A 668 7.94 -17.11 14.71
N PRO A 669 7.75 -17.88 15.79
CA PRO A 669 8.40 -19.18 15.92
C PRO A 669 7.74 -20.23 15.02
N ASN A 670 8.51 -21.23 14.58
CA ASN A 670 8.02 -22.36 13.78
C ASN A 670 7.15 -21.94 12.57
N VAL A 671 7.66 -21.03 11.74
CA VAL A 671 7.06 -20.71 10.43
C VAL A 671 7.05 -21.92 9.49
N SER A 672 7.99 -22.83 9.69
CA SER A 672 7.96 -24.23 9.28
C SER A 672 8.60 -25.06 10.40
N THR A 673 8.61 -26.40 10.27
CA THR A 673 9.09 -27.31 11.33
C THR A 673 10.55 -27.01 11.72
N GLY A 674 10.78 -26.51 12.94
CA GLY A 674 12.12 -26.15 13.41
C GLY A 674 12.76 -24.99 12.66
N ILE A 675 11.95 -24.07 12.11
CA ILE A 675 12.41 -22.82 11.47
C ILE A 675 11.67 -21.64 12.09
N ASP A 676 12.41 -20.68 12.66
CA ASP A 676 11.85 -19.40 13.11
C ASP A 676 12.16 -18.30 12.09
N THR A 677 11.26 -17.33 11.94
CA THR A 677 11.54 -16.10 11.18
C THR A 677 11.20 -14.88 12.02
N TYR A 678 12.04 -13.86 11.91
CA TYR A 678 11.80 -12.56 12.52
C TYR A 678 12.35 -11.42 11.66
N SER A 679 11.82 -10.22 11.86
CA SER A 679 12.30 -8.99 11.23
C SER A 679 13.00 -8.11 12.26
N ILE A 680 14.08 -7.45 11.85
CA ILE A 680 14.74 -6.39 12.61
C ILE A 680 14.78 -5.10 11.80
N ARG A 681 14.85 -3.96 12.50
CA ARG A 681 14.97 -2.63 11.89
C ARG A 681 16.39 -2.10 12.08
N GLU A 682 17.07 -1.90 10.97
CA GLU A 682 18.42 -1.34 10.95
C GLU A 682 18.39 0.12 10.46
N PRO A 683 19.27 1.01 10.96
CA PRO A 683 19.50 2.30 10.32
C PRO A 683 20.12 2.12 8.92
N LEU A 684 19.97 3.11 8.06
CA LEU A 684 20.44 3.08 6.68
C LEU A 684 21.93 3.43 6.53
N GLY A 685 22.43 4.40 7.30
CA GLY A 685 23.77 4.98 7.12
C GLY A 685 23.80 6.47 7.38
N VAL A 686 24.47 7.22 6.50
CA VAL A 686 24.38 8.68 6.43
C VAL A 686 23.08 9.08 5.74
N CYS A 687 22.31 9.98 6.35
CA CYS A 687 21.10 10.57 5.80
C CYS A 687 21.30 12.09 5.64
N ALA A 688 20.56 12.71 4.73
CA ALA A 688 20.60 14.16 4.53
C ALA A 688 19.22 14.81 4.67
N GLY A 689 19.19 16.04 5.20
CA GLY A 689 18.01 16.89 5.33
C GLY A 689 18.23 18.24 4.70
N ILE A 690 17.32 18.68 3.83
CA ILE A 690 17.35 19.98 3.15
C ILE A 690 16.07 20.74 3.54
N CYS A 691 16.24 21.87 4.21
CA CYS A 691 15.14 22.59 4.87
C CYS A 691 14.81 23.94 4.21
N PRO A 692 13.55 24.40 4.29
CA PRO A 692 13.09 25.68 3.76
C PRO A 692 13.25 26.79 4.81
N PHE A 693 13.17 28.04 4.34
CA PHE A 693 13.28 29.23 5.19
C PHE A 693 12.12 29.38 6.19
N ASN A 694 10.90 29.00 5.78
CA ASN A 694 9.69 29.40 6.51
C ASN A 694 9.50 28.75 7.89
N PHE A 695 10.27 27.71 8.23
CA PHE A 695 10.18 26.98 9.50
C PHE A 695 11.56 26.41 9.92
N PRO A 696 12.53 27.28 10.27
CA PRO A 696 13.94 26.89 10.42
C PRO A 696 14.26 26.20 11.75
N ALA A 697 13.26 25.96 12.61
CA ALA A 697 13.35 25.08 13.78
C ALA A 697 12.50 23.80 13.61
N MET A 698 11.21 23.93 13.27
CA MET A 698 10.28 22.81 13.14
C MET A 698 10.76 21.78 12.11
N ILE A 699 11.16 22.20 10.91
CA ILE A 699 11.47 21.27 9.81
C ILE A 699 12.79 20.49 10.05
N PRO A 700 13.89 21.10 10.53
CA PRO A 700 15.04 20.34 11.02
C PRO A 700 14.66 19.29 12.08
N LEU A 701 13.80 19.66 13.04
CA LEU A 701 13.33 18.76 14.09
C LEU A 701 12.35 17.67 13.60
N TRP A 702 11.74 17.83 12.42
CA TRP A 702 11.00 16.76 11.73
C TRP A 702 11.93 15.69 11.15
N MET A 703 13.19 16.02 10.90
CA MET A 703 14.15 15.16 10.20
C MET A 703 15.20 14.54 11.14
N PHE A 704 16.11 15.36 11.68
CA PHE A 704 17.31 14.83 12.33
C PHE A 704 17.02 14.05 13.62
N PRO A 705 16.11 14.46 14.53
CA PRO A 705 15.84 13.71 15.77
C PRO A 705 15.33 12.30 15.50
N VAL A 706 14.48 12.13 14.49
CA VAL A 706 13.98 10.82 14.07
C VAL A 706 15.12 10.00 13.46
N ALA A 707 15.89 10.58 12.54
CA ALA A 707 16.99 9.90 11.87
C ALA A 707 18.08 9.42 12.84
N VAL A 708 18.58 10.30 13.73
CA VAL A 708 19.67 9.96 14.66
C VAL A 708 19.20 8.98 15.74
N THR A 709 17.97 9.10 16.24
CA THR A 709 17.46 8.15 17.25
C THR A 709 17.18 6.77 16.64
N CYS A 710 16.86 6.70 15.35
CA CYS A 710 16.86 5.43 14.61
C CYS A 710 18.25 4.78 14.49
N GLY A 711 19.35 5.52 14.71
CA GLY A 711 20.74 5.04 14.63
C GLY A 711 21.51 5.50 13.38
N ASN A 712 20.97 6.44 12.60
CA ASN A 712 21.65 7.04 11.44
C ASN A 712 22.54 8.21 11.88
N THR A 713 23.41 8.67 10.99
CA THR A 713 24.07 9.98 11.10
C THR A 713 23.49 10.95 10.06
N PHE A 714 23.66 12.25 10.27
CA PHE A 714 22.87 13.27 9.57
C PHE A 714 23.70 14.44 9.04
N ILE A 715 23.43 14.83 7.78
CA ILE A 715 23.90 16.06 7.14
C ILE A 715 22.69 17.00 6.99
N LEU A 716 22.67 18.11 7.71
CA LEU A 716 21.60 19.11 7.64
C LEU A 716 22.05 20.31 6.79
N LYS A 717 21.26 20.65 5.77
CA LYS A 717 21.36 21.87 4.98
C LYS A 717 20.15 22.77 5.32
N PRO A 718 20.29 23.79 6.19
CA PRO A 718 19.23 24.77 6.47
C PRO A 718 19.05 25.73 5.28
N SER A 719 18.07 26.63 5.32
CA SER A 719 18.03 27.72 4.36
C SER A 719 19.13 28.74 4.66
N GLU A 720 19.75 29.23 3.59
CA GLU A 720 20.73 30.31 3.57
C GLU A 720 20.19 31.69 4.01
N LYS A 721 18.90 31.78 4.35
CA LYS A 721 18.20 33.02 4.75
C LYS A 721 17.96 33.16 6.24
N ASP A 722 17.91 32.05 6.97
CA ASP A 722 17.58 31.97 8.40
C ASP A 722 18.18 30.71 9.06
N PRO A 723 19.51 30.51 8.96
CA PRO A 723 20.19 29.31 9.46
C PRO A 723 20.32 29.26 10.98
N GLY A 724 20.19 30.39 11.70
CA GLY A 724 20.59 30.55 13.09
C GLY A 724 19.89 29.56 14.02
N ALA A 725 18.60 29.33 13.80
CA ALA A 725 17.81 28.39 14.59
C ALA A 725 18.32 26.95 14.44
N SER A 726 18.77 26.56 13.25
CA SER A 726 19.37 25.24 13.02
C SER A 726 20.75 25.11 13.66
N VAL A 727 21.55 26.18 13.70
CA VAL A 727 22.84 26.21 14.42
C VAL A 727 22.62 26.06 15.92
N ILE A 728 21.71 26.85 16.52
CA ILE A 728 21.37 26.77 17.95
C ILE A 728 20.83 25.38 18.30
N LEU A 729 19.95 24.79 17.49
CA LEU A 729 19.45 23.43 17.72
C LEU A 729 20.58 22.38 17.69
N ALA A 730 21.67 22.62 16.97
CA ALA A 730 22.84 21.74 16.98
C ALA A 730 23.74 21.98 18.21
N GLU A 731 23.88 23.22 18.70
CA GLU A 731 24.50 23.50 20.02
C GLU A 731 23.78 22.68 21.12
N LEU A 732 22.44 22.72 21.14
CA LEU A 732 21.62 21.99 22.12
C LEU A 732 21.68 20.48 21.92
N ALA A 733 21.86 19.99 20.69
CA ALA A 733 22.07 18.56 20.43
C ALA A 733 23.43 18.09 20.95
N MET A 734 24.48 18.90 20.81
CA MET A 734 25.81 18.62 21.38
C MET A 734 25.77 18.67 22.92
N GLU A 735 25.12 19.68 23.51
CA GLU A 735 24.91 19.77 24.96
C GLU A 735 24.08 18.59 25.51
N ALA A 736 23.13 18.07 24.71
CA ALA A 736 22.38 16.84 25.04
C ALA A 736 23.22 15.55 25.00
N GLY A 737 24.49 15.62 24.58
CA GLY A 737 25.39 14.47 24.47
C GLY A 737 25.26 13.69 23.15
N LEU A 738 24.80 14.33 22.07
CA LEU A 738 24.85 13.73 20.73
C LEU A 738 26.33 13.63 20.27
N PRO A 739 26.85 12.44 19.90
CA PRO A 739 28.27 12.31 19.59
C PRO A 739 28.74 13.09 18.36
N SER A 740 30.00 13.51 18.39
CA SER A 740 30.72 14.13 17.27
C SER A 740 30.48 13.42 15.94
N GLY A 741 30.08 14.20 14.92
CA GLY A 741 29.79 13.69 13.57
C GLY A 741 28.44 13.00 13.40
N VAL A 742 27.65 12.75 14.45
CA VAL A 742 26.29 12.19 14.30
C VAL A 742 25.31 13.20 13.70
N LEU A 743 25.51 14.49 13.99
CA LEU A 743 24.90 15.62 13.29
C LEU A 743 26.01 16.53 12.74
N ASN A 744 25.84 16.97 11.50
CA ASN A 744 26.70 17.94 10.81
C ASN A 744 25.81 18.96 10.09
N ILE A 745 26.26 20.20 9.96
CA ILE A 745 25.59 21.27 9.22
C ILE A 745 26.51 21.76 8.11
N VAL A 746 25.98 21.83 6.89
CA VAL A 746 26.65 22.39 5.72
C VAL A 746 25.76 23.44 5.07
N HIS A 747 26.28 24.64 4.88
CA HIS A 747 25.55 25.76 4.27
C HIS A 747 25.80 25.87 2.76
N GLY A 748 24.94 26.59 2.04
CA GLY A 748 25.13 26.85 0.60
C GLY A 748 23.81 26.91 -0.17
N THR A 749 23.86 26.73 -1.48
CA THR A 749 22.68 26.75 -2.37
C THR A 749 22.60 25.47 -3.23
N ASN A 750 22.49 25.60 -4.56
CA ASN A 750 22.21 24.49 -5.47
C ASN A 750 23.34 23.45 -5.52
N ASP A 751 24.60 23.87 -5.40
CA ASP A 751 25.73 22.95 -5.59
C ASP A 751 25.91 21.98 -4.42
N ILE A 752 25.68 22.43 -3.18
CA ILE A 752 25.60 21.55 -2.01
C ILE A 752 24.36 20.65 -2.07
N VAL A 753 23.23 21.14 -2.59
CA VAL A 753 22.05 20.31 -2.84
C VAL A 753 22.32 19.22 -3.89
N ASN A 754 23.03 19.55 -4.97
CA ASN A 754 23.48 18.60 -5.99
C ASN A 754 24.45 17.57 -5.39
N ALA A 755 25.45 18.03 -4.62
CA ALA A 755 26.42 17.16 -3.95
C ALA A 755 25.74 16.16 -3.00
N ILE A 756 24.73 16.60 -2.23
CA ILE A 756 23.88 15.74 -1.39
C ILE A 756 23.14 14.67 -2.23
N CYS A 757 22.64 15.02 -3.41
CA CYS A 757 21.96 14.07 -4.30
C CYS A 757 22.94 13.09 -4.96
N ASP A 758 24.17 13.52 -5.25
CA ASP A 758 25.15 12.76 -6.02
C ASP A 758 26.01 11.83 -5.16
N ASP A 759 26.33 12.20 -3.92
CA ASP A 759 27.25 11.47 -3.04
C ASP A 759 26.77 10.04 -2.73
N ASP A 760 27.59 9.03 -2.99
CA ASP A 760 27.18 7.62 -2.90
C ASP A 760 27.17 7.05 -1.47
N ASP A 761 27.73 7.75 -0.47
CA ASP A 761 27.63 7.39 0.95
C ASP A 761 26.31 7.85 1.60
N ILE A 762 25.66 8.88 1.04
CA ILE A 762 24.34 9.35 1.47
C ILE A 762 23.26 8.36 1.01
N ARG A 763 22.51 7.81 1.95
CA ARG A 763 21.56 6.70 1.72
C ARG A 763 20.11 7.15 1.54
N ALA A 764 19.75 8.30 2.11
CA ALA A 764 18.41 8.88 2.04
C ALA A 764 18.46 10.41 2.09
N VAL A 765 17.60 11.07 1.31
CA VAL A 765 17.45 12.53 1.27
C VAL A 765 16.04 12.93 1.69
N SER A 766 15.95 13.88 2.62
CA SER A 766 14.70 14.39 3.17
C SER A 766 14.58 15.88 2.87
N PHE A 767 13.67 16.27 1.98
CA PHE A 767 13.52 17.65 1.50
C PHE A 767 12.16 18.24 1.87
N VAL A 768 12.14 19.50 2.31
CA VAL A 768 10.92 20.32 2.31
C VAL A 768 11.23 21.67 1.65
N GLY A 769 10.38 22.11 0.73
CA GLY A 769 10.54 23.39 0.01
C GLY A 769 9.57 23.48 -1.16
N SER A 770 10.00 24.07 -2.28
CA SER A 770 9.14 24.27 -3.45
C SER A 770 9.13 23.10 -4.43
N ASN A 771 8.15 23.10 -5.34
CA ASN A 771 8.02 22.10 -6.40
C ASN A 771 9.25 22.00 -7.31
N THR A 772 9.87 23.12 -7.68
CA THR A 772 11.00 23.15 -8.62
C THR A 772 12.22 22.44 -8.04
N ALA A 773 12.60 22.79 -6.81
CA ALA A 773 13.72 22.16 -6.12
C ALA A 773 13.38 20.71 -5.69
N GLY A 774 12.17 20.46 -5.18
CA GLY A 774 11.75 19.15 -4.70
C GLY A 774 11.67 18.08 -5.78
N MET A 775 11.24 18.43 -7.00
CA MET A 775 11.26 17.52 -8.14
C MET A 775 12.66 17.27 -8.70
N HIS A 776 13.52 18.30 -8.71
CA HIS A 776 14.94 18.15 -9.09
C HIS A 776 15.68 17.20 -8.15
N ILE A 777 15.53 17.40 -6.84
CA ILE A 777 16.10 16.53 -5.80
C ILE A 777 15.55 15.11 -5.90
N TYR A 778 14.23 14.94 -6.05
CA TYR A 778 13.60 13.63 -6.20
C TYR A 778 14.13 12.88 -7.43
N ALA A 779 14.16 13.52 -8.60
CA ALA A 779 14.66 12.89 -9.83
C ALA A 779 16.16 12.55 -9.73
N ARG A 780 17.00 13.47 -9.23
CA ARG A 780 18.46 13.29 -9.16
C ARG A 780 18.87 12.24 -8.13
N ALA A 781 18.35 12.31 -6.90
CA ALA A 781 18.72 11.39 -5.84
C ALA A 781 18.11 9.98 -6.05
N SER A 782 16.87 9.87 -6.56
CA SER A 782 16.28 8.55 -6.88
C SER A 782 16.96 7.89 -8.09
N ALA A 783 17.45 8.66 -9.08
CA ALA A 783 18.28 8.11 -10.16
C ALA A 783 19.63 7.51 -9.64
N LYS A 784 20.12 7.97 -8.48
CA LYS A 784 21.23 7.35 -7.72
C LYS A 784 20.80 6.21 -6.78
N GLY A 785 19.54 5.79 -6.80
CA GLY A 785 19.00 4.72 -5.95
C GLY A 785 18.84 5.10 -4.47
N LYS A 786 18.98 6.39 -4.11
CA LYS A 786 18.73 6.88 -2.75
C LYS A 786 17.24 6.88 -2.46
N ARG A 787 16.85 6.70 -1.18
CA ARG A 787 15.48 6.99 -0.74
C ARG A 787 15.24 8.49 -0.72
N VAL A 788 14.05 8.94 -1.13
CA VAL A 788 13.72 10.38 -1.12
C VAL A 788 12.30 10.63 -0.65
N GLN A 789 12.17 11.39 0.44
CA GLN A 789 10.91 12.05 0.83
C GLN A 789 11.04 13.54 0.52
N SER A 790 10.12 14.08 -0.29
CA SER A 790 10.19 15.44 -0.83
C SER A 790 8.82 16.10 -0.67
N ASN A 791 8.64 16.91 0.37
CA ASN A 791 7.44 17.72 0.52
C ASN A 791 7.60 19.05 -0.23
N MET A 792 6.59 19.40 -1.01
CA MET A 792 6.64 20.47 -1.99
C MET A 792 5.49 21.47 -1.76
N GLY A 793 5.24 22.30 -2.77
CA GLY A 793 4.31 23.41 -2.79
C GLY A 793 2.84 23.08 -2.51
N ALA A 794 2.06 24.12 -2.26
CA ALA A 794 0.70 23.99 -1.76
C ALA A 794 -0.27 25.07 -2.29
N LYS A 795 -1.56 24.73 -2.23
CA LYS A 795 -2.68 25.68 -2.36
C LYS A 795 -3.87 25.15 -1.58
N ASN A 796 -3.92 25.45 -0.29
CA ASN A 796 -4.87 24.82 0.62
C ASN A 796 -6.22 25.52 0.56
N HIS A 797 -7.30 24.73 0.58
CA HIS A 797 -8.66 25.22 0.35
C HIS A 797 -9.55 25.02 1.58
N GLY A 798 -10.26 26.06 2.00
CA GLY A 798 -11.31 25.99 3.02
C GLY A 798 -12.71 26.08 2.40
N VAL A 799 -13.54 25.06 2.57
CA VAL A 799 -14.95 25.09 2.16
C VAL A 799 -15.81 25.56 3.32
N VAL A 800 -16.57 26.63 3.13
CA VAL A 800 -17.53 27.14 4.13
C VAL A 800 -18.94 26.77 3.70
N MET A 801 -19.58 25.88 4.45
CA MET A 801 -20.97 25.50 4.21
C MET A 801 -21.93 26.48 4.90
N PRO A 802 -23.19 26.63 4.44
CA PRO A 802 -24.18 27.52 5.07
C PRO A 802 -24.48 27.20 6.55
N ASP A 803 -24.19 25.97 6.98
CA ASP A 803 -24.45 25.45 8.33
C ASP A 803 -23.19 25.49 9.24
N ALA A 804 -22.15 26.20 8.83
CA ALA A 804 -20.95 26.42 9.64
C ALA A 804 -21.21 27.44 10.77
N SER A 805 -20.43 27.36 11.86
CA SER A 805 -20.40 28.41 12.88
C SER A 805 -19.66 29.63 12.32
N MET A 806 -20.40 30.69 11.96
CA MET A 806 -19.88 31.89 11.29
C MET A 806 -18.64 32.46 11.99
N ASP A 807 -18.74 32.85 13.26
CA ASP A 807 -17.66 33.58 13.94
C ASP A 807 -16.44 32.71 14.24
N ALA A 808 -16.64 31.43 14.58
CA ALA A 808 -15.54 30.48 14.74
C ALA A 808 -14.83 30.22 13.40
N THR A 809 -15.59 30.09 12.30
CA THR A 809 -15.06 29.90 10.95
C THR A 809 -14.27 31.13 10.50
N LEU A 810 -14.82 32.33 10.64
CA LEU A 810 -14.16 33.57 10.22
C LEU A 810 -12.88 33.83 11.02
N ASN A 811 -12.88 33.59 12.33
CA ASN A 811 -11.66 33.68 13.15
C ASN A 811 -10.60 32.65 12.68
N ALA A 812 -11.02 31.41 12.41
CA ALA A 812 -10.15 30.33 11.93
C ALA A 812 -9.55 30.63 10.54
N LEU A 813 -10.33 31.23 9.64
CA LEU A 813 -9.87 31.63 8.31
C LEU A 813 -8.85 32.77 8.36
N VAL A 814 -9.05 33.78 9.20
CA VAL A 814 -8.10 34.89 9.38
C VAL A 814 -6.76 34.38 9.91
N ALA A 815 -6.78 33.58 10.98
CA ALA A 815 -5.57 33.00 11.57
C ALA A 815 -4.80 32.08 10.60
N ALA A 816 -5.50 31.38 9.70
CA ALA A 816 -4.89 30.42 8.78
C ALA A 816 -4.54 30.96 7.39
N GLY A 817 -5.20 32.03 6.93
CA GLY A 817 -4.83 32.73 5.71
C GLY A 817 -3.62 33.65 5.90
N PHE A 818 -3.59 34.40 7.01
CA PHE A 818 -2.61 35.47 7.20
C PHE A 818 -1.44 35.11 8.14
N GLY A 819 -1.59 34.18 9.08
CA GLY A 819 -0.55 33.87 10.08
C GLY A 819 0.84 33.59 9.48
N ALA A 820 1.90 34.07 10.13
CA ALA A 820 3.28 34.15 9.60
C ALA A 820 3.38 34.85 8.22
N ALA A 821 2.57 35.88 7.98
CA ALA A 821 2.44 36.60 6.70
C ALA A 821 2.13 35.68 5.51
N GLY A 822 1.30 34.65 5.72
CA GLY A 822 0.93 33.66 4.70
C GLY A 822 2.05 32.69 4.31
N GLN A 823 3.25 32.78 4.90
CA GLN A 823 4.44 31.98 4.53
C GLN A 823 4.38 30.51 4.98
N ARG A 824 3.20 29.90 5.09
CA ARG A 824 3.02 28.53 5.61
C ARG A 824 2.61 27.57 4.49
N CYS A 825 3.25 26.41 4.41
CA CYS A 825 2.83 25.34 3.49
C CYS A 825 1.37 24.88 3.72
N MET A 826 0.83 25.12 4.92
CA MET A 826 -0.55 24.83 5.32
C MET A 826 -1.46 26.07 5.38
N ALA A 827 -1.05 27.22 4.84
CA ALA A 827 -1.88 28.43 4.80
C ALA A 827 -3.14 28.23 3.94
N LEU A 828 -4.30 28.68 4.43
CA LEU A 828 -5.57 28.65 3.68
C LEU A 828 -5.66 29.84 2.71
N SER A 829 -4.92 29.75 1.61
CA SER A 829 -4.90 30.76 0.52
C SER A 829 -6.21 30.88 -0.26
N THR A 830 -7.09 29.88 -0.18
CA THR A 830 -8.34 29.83 -0.96
C THR A 830 -9.52 29.45 -0.08
N VAL A 831 -10.64 30.16 -0.23
CA VAL A 831 -11.89 29.84 0.47
C VAL A 831 -13.08 29.81 -0.49
N VAL A 832 -13.88 28.76 -0.39
CA VAL A 832 -15.10 28.57 -1.18
C VAL A 832 -16.31 28.65 -0.26
N PHE A 833 -16.97 29.81 -0.30
CA PHE A 833 -18.24 30.06 0.37
C PHE A 833 -19.38 29.44 -0.44
N VAL A 834 -20.05 28.43 0.12
CA VAL A 834 -21.17 27.73 -0.50
C VAL A 834 -22.48 28.40 -0.10
N GLY A 835 -23.35 28.67 -1.09
CA GLY A 835 -24.69 29.22 -0.88
C GLY A 835 -24.70 30.54 -0.09
N ALA A 836 -25.59 30.63 0.90
CA ALA A 836 -25.82 31.84 1.71
C ALA A 836 -24.62 32.31 2.55
N SER A 837 -23.52 31.53 2.63
CA SER A 837 -22.30 31.97 3.32
C SER A 837 -21.52 33.07 2.57
N GLU A 838 -21.91 33.42 1.32
CA GLU A 838 -21.38 34.58 0.57
C GLU A 838 -21.37 35.89 1.39
N GLU A 839 -22.42 36.15 2.17
CA GLU A 839 -22.58 37.42 2.89
C GLU A 839 -21.50 37.65 3.97
N TRP A 840 -20.81 36.58 4.40
CA TRP A 840 -19.81 36.63 5.45
C TRP A 840 -18.48 37.26 4.99
N GLU A 841 -18.29 37.43 3.68
CA GLU A 841 -17.11 38.06 3.07
C GLU A 841 -16.82 39.46 3.63
N LYS A 842 -17.85 40.26 3.92
CA LYS A 842 -17.67 41.60 4.55
C LYS A 842 -17.07 41.48 5.95
N LYS A 843 -17.60 40.54 6.77
CA LYS A 843 -17.12 40.25 8.13
C LYS A 843 -15.73 39.61 8.17
N LEU A 844 -15.30 39.02 7.06
CA LEU A 844 -13.93 38.55 6.88
C LEU A 844 -12.97 39.73 6.62
N VAL A 845 -13.35 40.66 5.73
CA VAL A 845 -12.59 41.89 5.46
C VAL A 845 -12.49 42.76 6.73
N GLU A 846 -13.56 42.89 7.51
CA GLU A 846 -13.58 43.61 8.79
C GLU A 846 -12.57 43.03 9.79
N ARG A 847 -12.52 41.71 9.95
CA ARG A 847 -11.54 41.04 10.83
C ARG A 847 -10.11 41.14 10.29
N ALA A 848 -9.92 40.97 8.98
CA ALA A 848 -8.61 41.07 8.36
C ALA A 848 -8.00 42.48 8.54
N LYS A 849 -8.82 43.53 8.39
CA LYS A 849 -8.44 44.94 8.66
C LYS A 849 -8.03 45.23 10.11
N ALA A 850 -8.39 44.37 11.07
CA ALA A 850 -8.08 44.54 12.48
C ALA A 850 -6.73 43.92 12.90
N LEU A 851 -6.03 43.21 11.99
CA LEU A 851 -4.72 42.61 12.29
C LEU A 851 -3.62 43.68 12.34
N ASN A 852 -2.83 43.69 13.40
CA ASN A 852 -1.70 44.59 13.54
C ASN A 852 -0.47 44.10 12.76
N VAL A 853 0.02 44.91 11.81
CA VAL A 853 1.20 44.61 11.00
C VAL A 853 2.37 45.44 11.52
N ASN A 854 3.35 44.78 12.15
CA ASN A 854 4.56 45.42 12.67
C ASN A 854 5.74 44.42 12.67
N ALA A 855 6.96 44.86 12.97
CA ALA A 855 8.10 43.96 13.13
C ALA A 855 7.77 42.83 14.14
N GLY A 856 8.19 41.59 13.85
CA GLY A 856 7.80 40.41 14.63
C GLY A 856 8.24 40.41 16.11
N THR A 857 9.14 41.33 16.47
CA THR A 857 9.59 41.60 17.84
C THR A 857 8.60 42.44 18.67
N ASP A 858 7.61 43.09 18.06
CA ASP A 858 6.54 43.79 18.78
C ASP A 858 5.58 42.76 19.40
N PRO A 859 5.38 42.75 20.74
CA PRO A 859 4.44 41.85 21.41
C PRO A 859 2.97 41.99 20.96
N GLN A 860 2.61 43.07 20.27
CA GLN A 860 1.28 43.32 19.71
C GLN A 860 1.17 43.01 18.21
N ALA A 861 2.24 42.54 17.54
CA ALA A 861 2.15 42.19 16.12
C ALA A 861 1.36 40.89 15.91
N ASP A 862 0.34 40.95 15.04
CA ASP A 862 -0.29 39.75 14.45
C ASP A 862 0.49 39.27 13.22
N LEU A 863 1.12 40.20 12.49
CA LEU A 863 1.77 39.96 11.20
C LEU A 863 3.13 40.65 11.11
N GLY A 864 4.17 39.85 10.90
CA GLY A 864 5.51 40.30 10.53
C GLY A 864 5.69 40.55 9.02
N PRO A 865 6.90 40.94 8.57
CA PRO A 865 7.25 41.04 7.16
C PRO A 865 7.39 39.66 6.48
N VAL A 866 7.47 39.66 5.15
CA VAL A 866 7.90 38.47 4.37
C VAL A 866 9.41 38.43 4.19
N ILE A 867 9.97 37.24 3.93
CA ILE A 867 11.42 36.96 4.04
C ILE A 867 12.33 37.86 3.19
N SER A 868 11.88 38.43 2.06
CA SER A 868 12.76 39.25 1.21
C SER A 868 12.01 40.25 0.31
N LYS A 869 12.73 41.25 -0.21
CA LYS A 869 12.22 42.22 -1.20
C LYS A 869 11.67 41.51 -2.44
N GLN A 870 12.36 40.48 -2.92
CA GLN A 870 11.94 39.67 -4.06
C GLN A 870 10.73 38.78 -3.76
N ALA A 871 10.37 38.55 -2.50
CA ALA A 871 9.09 37.96 -2.10
C ALA A 871 7.99 39.03 -2.10
N LYS A 872 8.21 40.19 -1.45
CA LYS A 872 7.31 41.35 -1.44
C LYS A 872 6.89 41.76 -2.86
N GLU A 873 7.84 41.88 -3.78
CA GLU A 873 7.59 42.17 -5.20
C GLU A 873 6.74 41.10 -5.90
N ARG A 874 6.99 39.82 -5.65
CA ARG A 874 6.22 38.71 -6.24
C ARG A 874 4.78 38.69 -5.75
N ILE A 875 4.56 38.91 -4.45
CA ILE A 875 3.22 39.06 -3.87
C ILE A 875 2.48 40.24 -4.53
N CYS A 876 3.12 41.41 -4.64
CA CYS A 876 2.51 42.57 -5.30
C CYS A 876 2.15 42.30 -6.76
N LYS A 877 3.00 41.59 -7.51
CA LYS A 877 2.75 41.17 -8.90
C LYS A 877 1.57 40.19 -8.99
N LEU A 878 1.48 39.18 -8.12
CA LEU A 878 0.39 38.20 -8.10
C LEU A 878 -0.96 38.80 -7.66
N ILE A 879 -0.95 39.78 -6.74
CA ILE A 879 -2.15 40.57 -6.42
C ILE A 879 -2.59 41.36 -7.66
N GLN A 880 -1.64 42.01 -8.35
CA GLN A 880 -1.91 42.83 -9.52
C GLN A 880 -2.44 42.01 -10.71
N SER A 881 -1.82 40.87 -11.05
CA SER A 881 -2.28 40.01 -12.15
C SER A 881 -3.65 39.38 -11.86
N GLY A 882 -3.99 39.15 -10.60
CA GLY A 882 -5.35 38.82 -10.18
C GLY A 882 -6.36 39.92 -10.49
N VAL A 883 -6.04 41.19 -10.19
CA VAL A 883 -6.89 42.35 -10.51
C VAL A 883 -7.03 42.54 -12.03
N GLU A 884 -5.94 42.42 -12.78
CA GLU A 884 -5.92 42.53 -14.25
C GLU A 884 -6.70 41.38 -14.92
N SER A 885 -6.73 40.19 -14.31
CA SER A 885 -7.58 39.06 -14.70
C SER A 885 -9.07 39.26 -14.34
N GLY A 886 -9.43 40.35 -13.67
CA GLY A 886 -10.82 40.70 -13.30
C GLY A 886 -11.25 40.32 -11.89
N ALA A 887 -10.35 39.88 -11.01
CA ALA A 887 -10.66 39.68 -9.59
C ALA A 887 -10.86 41.03 -8.87
N LYS A 888 -11.82 41.06 -7.94
CA LYS A 888 -12.11 42.23 -7.11
C LYS A 888 -11.22 42.27 -5.89
N LEU A 889 -10.41 43.32 -5.78
CA LEU A 889 -9.62 43.61 -4.59
C LEU A 889 -10.51 44.22 -3.51
N LEU A 890 -10.84 43.44 -2.48
CA LEU A 890 -11.71 43.87 -1.37
C LEU A 890 -10.92 44.45 -0.19
N LEU A 891 -9.64 44.08 -0.10
CA LEU A 891 -8.66 44.63 0.83
C LEU A 891 -7.30 44.59 0.15
N ASP A 892 -6.55 45.69 0.15
CA ASP A 892 -5.24 45.82 -0.47
C ASP A 892 -4.17 46.07 0.60
N GLY A 893 -3.26 45.10 0.79
CA GLY A 893 -2.15 45.19 1.72
C GLY A 893 -0.81 45.64 1.10
N ARG A 894 -0.75 45.89 -0.22
CA ARG A 894 0.53 46.06 -0.95
C ARG A 894 1.35 47.27 -0.48
N ASN A 895 0.67 48.37 -0.21
CA ASN A 895 1.27 49.68 0.05
C ASN A 895 1.29 50.03 1.54
N ILE A 896 1.30 49.02 2.43
CA ILE A 896 1.41 49.26 3.87
C ILE A 896 2.78 49.82 4.24
N MET A 897 2.79 50.86 5.07
CA MET A 897 3.99 51.42 5.69
C MET A 897 3.91 51.17 7.19
N VAL A 898 4.98 50.62 7.75
CA VAL A 898 5.12 50.38 9.20
C VAL A 898 6.09 51.42 9.75
N PRO A 899 5.67 52.30 10.67
CA PRO A 899 6.52 53.37 11.21
C PRO A 899 7.81 52.83 11.86
N GLY A 900 8.96 53.40 11.49
CA GLY A 900 10.29 52.96 11.93
C GLY A 900 10.84 51.74 11.18
N TYR A 901 10.07 51.14 10.27
CA TYR A 901 10.46 50.01 9.44
C TYR A 901 10.04 50.21 7.98
N GLU A 902 10.13 51.44 7.46
CA GLU A 902 9.64 51.85 6.14
C GLU A 902 10.34 51.09 4.97
N GLN A 903 11.57 50.63 5.18
CA GLN A 903 12.32 49.80 4.23
C GLN A 903 11.94 48.31 4.29
N GLY A 904 11.10 47.91 5.25
CA GLY A 904 10.79 46.53 5.56
C GLY A 904 9.92 45.81 4.52
N ASN A 905 10.03 44.48 4.54
CA ASN A 905 9.36 43.59 3.60
C ASN A 905 7.88 43.32 3.97
N PHE A 906 7.18 44.32 4.47
CA PHE A 906 5.77 44.20 4.87
C PHE A 906 4.81 44.11 3.67
N ILE A 907 3.83 43.22 3.81
CA ILE A 907 2.60 43.16 3.02
C ILE A 907 1.46 43.00 4.04
N GLY A 908 0.44 43.85 3.95
CA GLY A 908 -0.74 43.76 4.80
C GLY A 908 -1.68 42.60 4.42
N PRO A 909 -2.71 42.34 5.22
CA PRO A 909 -3.80 41.45 4.84
C PRO A 909 -4.40 41.89 3.49
N THR A 910 -4.54 40.98 2.55
CA THR A 910 -5.14 41.24 1.22
C THR A 910 -6.28 40.25 0.97
N ILE A 911 -7.33 40.64 0.24
CA ILE A 911 -8.46 39.75 -0.10
C ILE A 911 -8.88 40.00 -1.55
N LEU A 912 -8.83 38.94 -2.38
CA LEU A 912 -9.32 38.93 -3.76
C LEU A 912 -10.61 38.10 -3.87
N SER A 913 -11.60 38.62 -4.58
CA SER A 913 -12.92 38.02 -4.73
C SER A 913 -13.35 37.90 -6.19
N GLY A 914 -14.00 36.80 -6.55
CA GLY A 914 -14.24 36.44 -7.95
C GLY A 914 -13.03 35.80 -8.64
N VAL A 915 -12.09 35.24 -7.87
CA VAL A 915 -10.90 34.56 -8.40
C VAL A 915 -11.31 33.22 -9.02
N THR A 916 -10.93 32.98 -10.27
CA THR A 916 -11.26 31.76 -11.02
C THR A 916 -10.04 30.84 -11.18
N ALA A 917 -10.27 29.55 -11.45
CA ALA A 917 -9.21 28.54 -11.47
C ALA A 917 -8.17 28.71 -12.60
N ASP A 918 -8.50 29.53 -13.61
CA ASP A 918 -7.65 29.92 -14.72
C ASP A 918 -6.73 31.11 -14.41
N MET A 919 -6.98 31.90 -13.35
CA MET A 919 -6.13 33.03 -12.96
C MET A 919 -4.75 32.59 -12.46
N GLU A 920 -3.72 33.40 -12.73
CA GLU A 920 -2.35 33.15 -12.25
C GLU A 920 -2.29 33.07 -10.72
N CYS A 921 -2.89 34.04 -10.01
CA CYS A 921 -2.91 34.10 -8.55
C CYS A 921 -3.61 32.89 -7.87
N TYR A 922 -4.42 32.12 -8.62
CA TYR A 922 -4.96 30.84 -8.19
C TYR A 922 -3.99 29.67 -8.42
N LYS A 923 -3.36 29.61 -9.59
CA LYS A 923 -2.45 28.52 -10.02
C LYS A 923 -1.10 28.51 -9.30
N ALA A 924 -0.62 29.69 -8.90
CA ALA A 924 0.71 29.92 -8.35
C ALA A 924 0.88 29.35 -6.91
N ASP A 925 2.10 28.98 -6.49
CA ASP A 925 2.42 28.15 -5.32
C ASP A 925 2.57 28.94 -4.01
N SER A 926 1.76 28.64 -2.98
CA SER A 926 1.78 29.37 -1.71
C SER A 926 3.10 29.26 -0.94
N LEU A 927 3.96 28.29 -1.27
CA LEU A 927 5.20 28.00 -0.52
C LEU A 927 6.40 28.85 -0.99
N GLU A 928 6.44 29.28 -2.26
CA GLU A 928 7.40 30.31 -2.71
C GLU A 928 6.86 31.74 -2.59
N GLU A 929 5.53 31.90 -2.56
CA GLU A 929 4.88 33.17 -2.90
C GLU A 929 4.20 33.88 -1.74
N ALA A 930 4.21 33.32 -0.52
CA ALA A 930 3.84 34.04 0.71
C ALA A 930 2.49 34.81 0.62
N ILE A 931 1.50 34.16 0.02
CA ILE A 931 0.26 34.81 -0.41
C ILE A 931 -0.61 35.14 0.79
N SER A 932 -0.47 36.39 1.28
CA SER A 932 -1.38 37.09 2.20
C SER A 932 -2.72 37.43 1.52
N ILE A 933 -3.25 36.52 0.70
CA ILE A 933 -4.53 36.67 -0.01
C ILE A 933 -5.42 35.47 0.33
N LEU A 934 -6.63 35.76 0.77
CA LEU A 934 -7.71 34.78 0.83
C LEU A 934 -8.56 34.93 -0.44
N ASN A 935 -8.36 34.02 -1.40
CA ASN A 935 -9.04 34.02 -2.69
C ASN A 935 -10.46 33.43 -2.57
N ARG A 936 -11.49 34.20 -2.94
CA ARG A 936 -12.88 33.71 -3.07
C ARG A 936 -13.24 33.41 -4.52
N ASN A 937 -13.59 32.14 -4.81
CA ASN A 937 -14.10 31.69 -6.11
C ASN A 937 -15.64 31.85 -6.19
N LYS A 938 -16.16 32.34 -7.33
CA LYS A 938 -17.57 32.73 -7.52
C LYS A 938 -18.41 31.81 -8.43
N TYR A 939 -17.85 30.72 -8.96
CA TYR A 939 -18.57 29.85 -9.93
C TYR A 939 -19.89 29.21 -9.43
N PHE A 940 -20.15 29.19 -8.12
CA PHE A 940 -21.23 28.39 -7.51
C PHE A 940 -22.64 29.02 -7.49
N LEU A 941 -22.83 30.25 -8.01
CA LEU A 941 -23.92 31.15 -7.56
C LEU A 941 -25.10 31.41 -8.51
N GLN A 942 -25.15 30.84 -9.72
CA GLN A 942 -26.17 31.25 -10.71
C GLN A 942 -27.64 30.88 -10.40
N HIS A 943 -27.93 30.17 -9.31
CA HIS A 943 -29.31 29.81 -8.93
C HIS A 943 -29.50 29.79 -7.40
N PRO A 944 -30.68 30.17 -6.86
CA PRO A 944 -31.07 29.93 -5.47
C PRO A 944 -31.60 28.50 -5.30
N LEU A 945 -31.14 27.75 -4.29
CA LEU A 945 -31.24 26.28 -4.28
C LEU A 945 -31.76 25.67 -2.96
N SER A 946 -32.42 24.51 -3.08
CA SER A 946 -32.93 23.68 -1.98
C SER A 946 -31.80 22.87 -1.27
N PRO A 947 -32.05 22.32 -0.06
CA PRO A 947 -31.03 21.59 0.70
C PRO A 947 -30.36 20.42 -0.03
N GLU A 948 -31.11 19.71 -0.89
CA GLU A 948 -30.59 18.61 -1.71
C GLU A 948 -29.48 19.06 -2.68
N LYS A 949 -29.56 20.30 -3.17
CA LYS A 949 -28.62 20.88 -4.12
C LYS A 949 -27.39 21.51 -3.45
N VAL A 950 -27.41 21.76 -2.14
CA VAL A 950 -26.21 22.14 -1.37
C VAL A 950 -25.20 20.98 -1.39
N PHE A 951 -25.67 19.73 -1.31
CA PHE A 951 -24.83 18.55 -1.52
C PHE A 951 -24.31 18.44 -2.96
N PHE A 952 -25.05 18.94 -3.97
CA PHE A 952 -24.58 18.99 -5.35
C PHE A 952 -23.45 20.02 -5.50
N GLN A 953 -23.56 21.22 -4.90
CA GLN A 953 -22.47 22.21 -4.89
C GLN A 953 -21.20 21.67 -4.21
N LEU A 954 -21.32 20.99 -3.06
CA LEU A 954 -20.19 20.32 -2.42
C LEU A 954 -19.56 19.25 -3.33
N SER A 955 -20.38 18.50 -4.08
CA SER A 955 -19.91 17.50 -5.06
C SER A 955 -19.14 18.15 -6.22
N TYR A 956 -19.63 19.28 -6.72
CA TYR A 956 -18.99 20.02 -7.82
C TYR A 956 -17.65 20.63 -7.35
N TYR A 957 -17.62 21.24 -6.16
CA TYR A 957 -16.37 21.70 -5.55
C TYR A 957 -15.36 20.55 -5.36
N LEU A 958 -15.82 19.38 -4.87
CA LEU A 958 -14.94 18.22 -4.69
C LEU A 958 -14.34 17.74 -6.01
N ILE A 959 -15.08 17.85 -7.12
CA ILE A 959 -14.57 17.61 -8.48
C ILE A 959 -13.58 18.72 -8.88
N GLU A 960 -13.92 20.00 -8.76
CA GLU A 960 -13.06 21.12 -9.17
C GLU A 960 -11.73 21.15 -8.39
N ALA A 961 -11.75 21.03 -7.06
CA ALA A 961 -10.53 20.95 -6.25
C ALA A 961 -9.72 19.66 -6.48
N THR A 962 -10.36 18.61 -6.99
CA THR A 962 -9.70 17.36 -7.41
C THR A 962 -9.00 17.51 -8.76
N PHE A 963 -9.70 18.03 -9.78
CA PHE A 963 -9.20 18.05 -11.16
C PHE A 963 -8.45 19.33 -11.54
N CYS A 964 -8.77 20.49 -10.95
CA CYS A 964 -8.21 21.79 -11.33
C CYS A 964 -7.07 22.25 -10.41
N CYS A 965 -7.05 21.83 -9.13
CA CYS A 965 -5.93 22.15 -8.25
C CYS A 965 -4.82 21.08 -8.35
N ARG A 966 -3.63 21.51 -8.82
CA ARG A 966 -2.41 20.67 -8.96
C ARG A 966 -1.87 20.16 -7.62
N TYR A 967 -2.11 20.91 -6.55
CA TYR A 967 -1.58 20.67 -5.21
C TYR A 967 -2.54 19.84 -4.37
N GLY A 968 -1.99 19.18 -3.34
CA GLY A 968 -2.72 18.26 -2.47
C GLY A 968 -2.21 18.23 -1.04
N ASN A 969 -1.60 19.31 -0.54
CA ASN A 969 -1.07 19.35 0.82
C ASN A 969 -2.19 19.21 1.87
N GLY A 970 -3.08 20.22 1.98
CA GLY A 970 -4.21 20.18 2.89
C GLY A 970 -5.49 20.82 2.35
N ALA A 971 -6.64 20.40 2.90
CA ALA A 971 -7.93 21.03 2.66
C ALA A 971 -8.81 20.95 3.93
N ALA A 972 -9.72 21.91 4.10
CA ALA A 972 -10.61 22.00 5.26
C ALA A 972 -12.08 22.19 4.84
N ILE A 973 -13.02 21.70 5.64
CA ILE A 973 -14.46 22.00 5.54
C ILE A 973 -14.99 22.51 6.87
N PHE A 974 -15.79 23.58 6.83
CA PHE A 974 -16.53 24.14 7.96
C PHE A 974 -18.01 23.83 7.77
N THR A 975 -18.61 23.09 8.70
CA THR A 975 -19.99 22.55 8.63
C THR A 975 -20.38 21.90 9.96
N THR A 976 -21.67 21.86 10.30
CA THR A 976 -22.20 21.03 11.39
C THR A 976 -22.76 19.69 10.88
N SER A 977 -23.00 19.57 9.57
CA SER A 977 -23.46 18.37 8.89
C SER A 977 -22.38 17.29 8.81
N GLY A 978 -22.50 16.28 9.68
CA GLY A 978 -21.66 15.09 9.65
C GLY A 978 -21.71 14.32 8.31
N VAL A 979 -22.77 14.48 7.51
CA VAL A 979 -22.86 13.90 6.15
C VAL A 979 -21.99 14.70 5.17
N ALA A 980 -22.00 16.03 5.23
CA ALA A 980 -21.12 16.87 4.41
C ALA A 980 -19.64 16.64 4.78
N ALA A 981 -19.33 16.62 6.08
CA ALA A 981 -17.98 16.33 6.57
C ALA A 981 -17.50 14.93 6.15
N ARG A 982 -18.37 13.90 6.30
CA ARG A 982 -18.04 12.52 5.89
C ARG A 982 -17.84 12.39 4.38
N LYS A 983 -18.62 13.11 3.58
CA LYS A 983 -18.45 13.15 2.12
C LYS A 983 -17.11 13.78 1.76
N PHE A 984 -16.85 14.99 2.27
CA PHE A 984 -15.61 15.73 2.04
C PHE A 984 -14.37 14.87 2.33
N GLN A 985 -14.25 14.28 3.53
CA GLN A 985 -13.09 13.45 3.89
C GLN A 985 -12.92 12.13 3.10
N THR A 986 -13.92 11.74 2.30
CA THR A 986 -13.90 10.50 1.51
C THR A 986 -13.59 10.78 0.04
N GLU A 987 -13.96 11.97 -0.45
CA GLU A 987 -13.87 12.36 -1.86
C GLU A 987 -12.80 13.43 -2.15
N ILE A 988 -12.34 14.20 -1.15
CA ILE A 988 -11.23 15.14 -1.33
C ILE A 988 -9.90 14.39 -1.51
N GLU A 989 -9.06 14.87 -2.41
CA GLU A 989 -7.77 14.23 -2.72
C GLU A 989 -6.58 14.74 -1.88
N ALA A 990 -6.77 15.68 -0.96
CA ALA A 990 -5.69 16.25 -0.15
C ALA A 990 -5.11 15.28 0.90
N GLY A 991 -3.80 15.39 1.17
CA GLY A 991 -3.06 14.59 2.14
C GLY A 991 -3.40 14.89 3.61
N GLN A 992 -3.78 16.14 3.92
CA GLN A 992 -4.41 16.53 5.18
C GLN A 992 -5.87 16.95 4.98
N VAL A 993 -6.74 16.57 5.91
CA VAL A 993 -8.18 16.88 5.87
C VAL A 993 -8.65 17.44 7.21
N GLY A 994 -9.06 18.71 7.21
CA GLY A 994 -9.65 19.40 8.36
C GLY A 994 -11.17 19.38 8.33
N ILE A 995 -11.80 19.15 9.48
CA ILE A 995 -13.26 19.30 9.68
C ILE A 995 -13.43 20.27 10.84
N ASN A 996 -13.92 21.49 10.55
CA ASN A 996 -13.92 22.66 11.43
C ASN A 996 -12.53 23.04 11.99
N VAL A 997 -11.45 22.56 11.37
CA VAL A 997 -10.05 22.86 11.70
C VAL A 997 -9.38 23.41 10.44
N PRO A 998 -8.85 24.64 10.45
CA PRO A 998 -8.32 25.28 9.25
C PRO A 998 -6.95 24.73 8.82
N ILE A 999 -6.11 24.42 9.80
CA ILE A 999 -4.73 23.93 9.64
C ILE A 999 -4.67 22.52 10.24
N PRO A 1000 -5.05 21.48 9.48
CA PRO A 1000 -4.99 20.08 9.94
C PRO A 1000 -3.55 19.55 9.92
N VAL A 1001 -2.64 20.12 10.72
CA VAL A 1001 -1.27 19.59 10.89
C VAL A 1001 -1.29 18.42 11.89
N PRO A 1002 -0.87 17.21 11.50
CA PRO A 1002 -0.93 16.04 12.36
C PRO A 1002 0.07 16.14 13.52
N LEU A 1003 -0.35 15.70 14.71
CA LEU A 1003 0.55 15.51 15.87
C LEU A 1003 1.58 14.40 15.58
N PRO A 1004 2.81 14.45 16.13
CA PRO A 1004 3.92 13.60 15.68
C PRO A 1004 3.82 12.08 15.84
N PHE A 1005 2.77 11.56 16.48
CA PHE A 1005 2.45 10.13 16.46
C PHE A 1005 1.71 9.67 15.19
N PHE A 1006 1.21 10.63 14.41
CA PHE A 1006 0.91 10.50 12.97
C PHE A 1006 2.08 11.09 12.16
N SER A 1007 1.97 11.13 10.83
CA SER A 1007 3.01 11.62 9.92
C SER A 1007 2.46 12.75 9.05
N PHE A 1008 3.30 13.73 8.66
CA PHE A 1008 2.88 14.79 7.75
C PHE A 1008 2.74 14.25 6.32
N THR A 1009 1.48 14.04 5.92
CA THR A 1009 1.09 13.53 4.60
C THR A 1009 0.67 14.64 3.65
N GLY A 1010 1.35 14.74 2.50
CA GLY A 1010 0.91 15.51 1.33
C GLY A 1010 0.44 14.59 0.20
N SER A 1011 -0.21 15.14 -0.82
CA SER A 1011 -0.62 14.41 -2.04
C SER A 1011 -0.48 15.26 -3.31
N LYS A 1012 -0.79 14.66 -4.47
CA LYS A 1012 -0.60 15.25 -5.81
C LYS A 1012 0.81 15.86 -5.96
N ALA A 1013 0.93 17.05 -6.55
CA ALA A 1013 2.21 17.74 -6.71
C ALA A 1013 2.79 18.33 -5.40
N SER A 1014 2.18 18.10 -4.23
CA SER A 1014 2.71 18.56 -2.92
C SER A 1014 3.64 17.55 -2.25
N PHE A 1015 3.81 16.34 -2.77
CA PHE A 1015 4.72 15.34 -2.19
C PHE A 1015 5.24 14.34 -3.24
N ALA A 1016 6.52 13.94 -3.12
CA ALA A 1016 7.14 12.85 -3.87
C ALA A 1016 7.95 11.93 -2.94
N GLY A 1017 7.96 10.64 -3.24
CA GLY A 1017 8.34 9.54 -2.33
C GLY A 1017 7.15 8.64 -1.98
N ASP A 1018 7.34 7.58 -1.20
CA ASP A 1018 6.23 6.77 -0.63
C ASP A 1018 6.10 6.91 0.90
N LEU A 1019 7.17 7.31 1.59
CA LEU A 1019 7.19 7.43 3.05
C LEU A 1019 7.23 8.90 3.47
N ASN A 1020 6.31 9.24 4.38
CA ASN A 1020 6.00 10.61 4.78
C ASN A 1020 6.73 11.02 6.06
N PHE A 1021 6.80 12.33 6.33
CA PHE A 1021 7.64 12.91 7.38
C PHE A 1021 7.17 12.55 8.79
N TYR A 1022 8.15 12.34 9.67
CA TYR A 1022 8.01 12.00 11.09
C TYR A 1022 7.02 10.87 11.42
N GLY A 1023 6.79 10.62 12.70
CA GLY A 1023 5.93 9.52 13.16
C GLY A 1023 6.38 8.16 12.64
N LYS A 1024 5.42 7.24 12.46
CA LYS A 1024 5.71 5.88 11.99
C LYS A 1024 6.21 5.83 10.53
N ALA A 1025 5.84 6.77 9.68
CA ALA A 1025 6.36 6.82 8.31
C ALA A 1025 7.82 7.30 8.28
N GLY A 1026 8.19 8.32 9.07
CA GLY A 1026 9.59 8.74 9.21
C GLY A 1026 10.49 7.65 9.82
N VAL A 1027 10.00 6.88 10.80
CA VAL A 1027 10.73 5.71 11.32
C VAL A 1027 10.91 4.63 10.25
N ASN A 1028 9.94 4.42 9.36
CA ASN A 1028 10.12 3.53 8.20
C ASN A 1028 11.08 4.13 7.16
N PHE A 1029 11.07 5.45 6.94
CA PHE A 1029 11.96 6.11 5.98
C PHE A 1029 13.42 5.97 6.39
N PHE A 1030 13.72 6.25 7.66
CA PHE A 1030 15.07 6.18 8.25
C PHE A 1030 15.46 4.78 8.78
N THR A 1031 14.74 3.70 8.43
CA THR A 1031 15.16 2.31 8.72
C THR A 1031 14.92 1.36 7.54
N GLN A 1032 15.72 0.30 7.44
CA GLN A 1032 15.44 -0.84 6.57
C GLN A 1032 15.00 -2.05 7.39
N ILE A 1033 14.16 -2.91 6.79
CA ILE A 1033 13.79 -4.20 7.37
C ILE A 1033 14.78 -5.25 6.85
N LYS A 1034 15.54 -5.84 7.76
CA LYS A 1034 16.29 -7.07 7.53
C LYS A 1034 15.46 -8.23 8.09
N THR A 1035 15.23 -9.26 7.28
CA THR A 1035 14.46 -10.45 7.69
C THR A 1035 15.42 -11.61 7.92
N VAL A 1036 15.35 -12.22 9.11
CA VAL A 1036 16.21 -13.32 9.53
C VAL A 1036 15.37 -14.58 9.64
N THR A 1037 15.82 -15.66 8.98
CA THR A 1037 15.22 -16.99 9.06
C THR A 1037 16.27 -17.97 9.57
N GLN A 1038 16.01 -18.58 10.73
CA GLN A 1038 16.98 -19.43 11.43
C GLN A 1038 16.47 -20.86 11.61
N GLN A 1039 17.40 -21.81 11.58
CA GLN A 1039 17.21 -23.18 12.00
C GLN A 1039 18.36 -23.61 12.93
N TRP A 1040 18.01 -24.39 13.95
CA TRP A 1040 18.96 -25.06 14.83
C TRP A 1040 18.49 -26.52 14.95
N LYS A 1041 19.40 -27.49 14.79
CA LYS A 1041 19.10 -28.93 14.80
C LYS A 1041 19.97 -29.63 15.84
N ASP A 1042 19.37 -30.42 16.73
CA ASP A 1042 20.07 -31.02 17.87
C ASP A 1042 20.98 -32.20 17.50
N SER A 1043 20.83 -32.81 16.32
CA SER A 1043 21.69 -33.92 15.85
C SER A 1043 21.64 -34.13 14.32
N PRO A 1044 22.65 -34.78 13.71
CA PRO A 1044 22.68 -35.11 12.28
C PRO A 1044 21.87 -36.39 11.96
N THR A 1045 20.56 -36.38 12.19
CA THR A 1045 19.68 -37.46 11.71
C THR A 1045 19.41 -37.30 10.21
N GLY A 1046 19.86 -38.25 9.40
CA GLY A 1046 19.68 -38.22 7.95
C GLY A 1046 18.21 -38.33 7.52
N SER A 1047 17.71 -37.25 6.91
CA SER A 1047 16.45 -37.23 6.15
C SER A 1047 16.78 -36.73 4.74
N GLY A 1048 16.50 -37.53 3.72
CA GLY A 1048 17.00 -37.31 2.35
C GLY A 1048 16.67 -35.95 1.75
N VAL A 1049 17.54 -35.50 0.84
CA VAL A 1049 17.52 -34.17 0.20
C VAL A 1049 16.13 -33.79 -0.32
N SER A 1050 15.55 -32.74 0.24
CA SER A 1050 14.29 -32.16 -0.21
C SER A 1050 14.55 -30.89 -1.03
N LEU A 1051 14.34 -30.97 -2.35
CA LEU A 1051 14.55 -29.85 -3.28
C LEU A 1051 13.45 -28.76 -3.23
N ALA A 1052 12.53 -28.85 -2.27
CA ALA A 1052 11.41 -27.91 -2.15
C ALA A 1052 11.75 -26.71 -1.26
N MET A 1053 11.26 -25.52 -1.61
CA MET A 1053 11.33 -24.36 -0.72
C MET A 1053 10.61 -24.64 0.61
N PRO A 1054 11.03 -24.03 1.74
CA PRO A 1054 10.30 -24.10 2.99
C PRO A 1054 8.88 -23.52 2.83
N THR A 1055 7.87 -24.39 2.85
CA THR A 1055 6.46 -23.97 2.82
C THR A 1055 5.75 -24.35 4.11
N SER A 1056 4.55 -23.78 4.32
CA SER A 1056 3.66 -24.12 5.42
C SER A 1056 2.69 -25.27 5.06
N GLN A 1057 2.98 -26.05 4.01
CA GLN A 1057 2.24 -27.27 3.68
C GLN A 1057 2.92 -28.46 4.35
N LYS A 1058 2.14 -29.49 4.72
CA LYS A 1058 2.73 -30.78 5.06
C LYS A 1058 3.21 -31.46 3.78
N SER A 1059 4.46 -31.93 3.81
CA SER A 1059 4.94 -33.04 2.99
C SER A 1059 4.09 -34.28 3.22
#